data_AF-A0A182YLL6-F1
#
_entry.id   AF-A0A182YLL6-F1
#
_cell.length_a   1.000
_cell.length_b   1.000
_cell.length_c   1.000
_cell.angle_alpha   90.00
_cell.angle_beta   90.00
_cell.angle_gamma   90.00
#
_symmetry.space_group_name_H-M   'P 1'
#
loop_
_entity.id
_entity.type
_entity.pdbx_description
1 polymer ?
#
loop_
_entity_poly.entity_id
_entity_poly.type
_entity_poly.pdbx_seq_one_letter_code
_entity_poly.pdbx_strand_id
1 'polypeptide(L)'
;MASRVIIFALHGVLLLSSLVAAGNSFADTFQMEEYLKFPPVFVYDDFEDCRRWYQDSYVYCIVKAPLAQDESSDLWRNISYFSSDYHHYDHSVLERGVCVPKCHDAIIQNATESGMDRLSREEMIHRCISAEITPHYNLMVSSELRIQHCYARDTENIPYDWLDVMFLVLAAAIIVLVVASTVYDLHQQAKQKFPEDYFTRSSKQAHQRLLTAFSFPRNIRRLKEPMHTQTRIDLACFEAFRFAQTFRVIFLHVTIAHLKIPQRNPEYLEQLQHGASLQTFIAEFQNYVQTFFTIGGMLMAINFLDHVRKNPTFRLSYFGERLLNRICRLVPTYAFMILLEASVMRHLIDGPFGQQFIGESAENCQQRWWMNLLFVNNYVGWDNPCFIPSWYLATDLQLFVFGLVIMMIFWRWPSTRRYIFGAIFVYSAIVPAVAYLLSNITPVMTVDMKDAEQYIRGQNFQSVLYFPFHQNTGIYFFGMLAGIVYHHYRDQRKELFKVAAFRQLAQFSGLLYVFCMATVSWVVSNLSWLPAICLAAYASAFKLSWGLFNTVLLLALALLHRNNWIKMALSHPIFRVLGKLGYSVYLIHFTVIVQVYGREKAPIFSNEQIVTGYTVEVLFFSYIFGALLCVLVELPTGAALKELIEPRARKASINEVHTASVPIGTQVGSPSPTLASPPDATVMKSSDENR
;
A
#
# COMPACT_ATOMS: atom_id res chain seq x y z
N MET A 1 -26.09 5.70 -22.62
CA MET A 1 -26.11 6.70 -21.52
C MET A 1 -25.02 6.42 -20.48
N ALA A 2 -24.98 5.25 -19.83
CA ALA A 2 -23.94 4.90 -18.84
C ALA A 2 -22.49 4.99 -19.38
N SER A 3 -22.21 4.46 -20.59
CA SER A 3 -20.89 4.61 -21.22
C SER A 3 -20.53 6.07 -21.52
N ARG A 4 -21.53 6.91 -21.83
CA ARG A 4 -21.28 8.35 -22.08
C ARG A 4 -20.85 9.05 -20.79
N VAL A 5 -21.45 8.74 -19.64
CA VAL A 5 -21.05 9.35 -18.34
C VAL A 5 -19.60 8.99 -17.99
N ILE A 6 -19.20 7.74 -18.19
CA ILE A 6 -17.82 7.29 -17.95
C ILE A 6 -16.86 7.91 -18.96
N ILE A 7 -17.20 7.91 -20.25
CA ILE A 7 -16.38 8.50 -21.31
C ILE A 7 -16.26 10.02 -21.14
N PHE A 8 -17.31 10.73 -20.70
CA PHE A 8 -17.22 12.17 -20.41
C PHE A 8 -16.35 12.47 -19.18
N ALA A 9 -16.45 11.66 -18.13
CA ALA A 9 -15.55 11.78 -16.97
C ALA A 9 -14.08 11.50 -17.36
N LEU A 10 -13.85 10.46 -18.18
CA LEU A 10 -12.52 10.10 -18.68
C LEU A 10 -11.97 11.10 -19.72
N HIS A 11 -12.81 11.66 -20.58
CA HIS A 11 -12.41 12.70 -21.53
C HIS A 11 -12.10 14.02 -20.83
N GLY A 12 -12.83 14.37 -19.76
CA GLY A 12 -12.49 15.52 -18.91
C GLY A 12 -11.11 15.34 -18.27
N VAL A 13 -10.78 14.13 -17.80
CA VAL A 13 -9.44 13.77 -17.29
C VAL A 13 -8.38 13.85 -18.37
N LEU A 14 -8.63 13.27 -19.56
CA LEU A 14 -7.68 13.24 -20.66
C LEU A 14 -7.39 14.64 -21.23
N LEU A 15 -8.42 15.44 -21.51
CA LEU A 15 -8.30 16.80 -22.06
C LEU A 15 -7.54 17.76 -21.13
N LEU A 16 -7.74 17.65 -19.81
CA LEU A 16 -7.00 18.45 -18.84
C LEU A 16 -5.60 17.89 -18.55
N SER A 17 -5.39 16.56 -18.59
CA SER A 17 -4.04 15.99 -18.50
C SER A 17 -3.16 16.38 -19.70
N SER A 18 -3.75 16.53 -20.91
CA SER A 18 -3.06 17.08 -22.06
C SER A 18 -2.78 18.59 -21.95
N LEU A 19 -3.60 19.34 -21.20
CA LEU A 19 -3.34 20.76 -20.89
C LEU A 19 -2.24 20.92 -19.84
N VAL A 20 -2.13 20.00 -18.87
CA VAL A 20 -1.01 19.96 -17.91
C VAL A 20 0.29 19.56 -18.61
N ALA A 21 0.25 18.62 -19.55
CA ALA A 21 1.41 18.28 -20.38
C ALA A 21 1.86 19.43 -21.30
N ALA A 22 0.95 20.34 -21.67
CA ALA A 22 1.24 21.52 -22.49
C ALA A 22 1.82 22.71 -21.69
N GLY A 23 1.87 22.62 -20.34
CA GLY A 23 2.43 23.64 -19.45
C GLY A 23 3.93 23.50 -19.16
N ASN A 24 4.65 22.63 -19.89
CA ASN A 24 6.08 22.39 -19.71
C ASN A 24 6.93 23.48 -20.39
N SER A 25 6.89 24.71 -19.86
CA SER A 25 7.83 25.76 -20.27
C SER A 25 8.11 26.74 -19.15
N PHE A 26 8.66 26.27 -18.03
CA PHE A 26 9.47 27.11 -17.16
C PHE A 26 10.62 26.24 -16.65
N ALA A 27 11.65 26.09 -17.48
CA ALA A 27 12.97 25.78 -16.96
C ALA A 27 13.48 27.09 -16.35
N ASP A 28 13.38 27.23 -15.03
CA ASP A 28 14.27 28.14 -14.35
C ASP A 28 15.70 27.73 -14.70
N THR A 29 16.50 28.73 -15.08
CA THR A 29 17.83 28.52 -15.65
C THR A 29 18.74 27.94 -14.57
N PHE A 30 18.78 26.63 -14.43
CA PHE A 30 19.77 25.91 -13.63
C PHE A 30 21.15 26.37 -14.11
N GLN A 31 21.86 27.18 -13.32
CA GLN A 31 23.20 27.67 -13.67
C GLN A 31 24.21 26.52 -13.54
N MET A 32 24.18 25.62 -14.52
CA MET A 32 25.02 24.42 -14.59
C MET A 32 26.51 24.76 -14.46
N GLU A 33 26.94 25.93 -14.95
CA GLU A 33 28.32 26.38 -14.84
C GLU A 33 28.77 26.60 -13.38
N GLU A 34 27.89 27.07 -12.50
CA GLU A 34 28.21 27.19 -11.08
C GLU A 34 28.13 25.83 -10.37
N TYR A 35 27.12 25.03 -10.70
CA TYR A 35 26.95 23.69 -10.15
C TYR A 35 28.17 22.79 -10.39
N LEU A 36 28.77 22.85 -11.57
CA LEU A 36 29.96 22.07 -11.92
C LEU A 36 31.21 22.44 -11.09
N LYS A 37 31.19 23.55 -10.35
CA LYS A 37 32.26 23.92 -9.41
C LYS A 37 32.10 23.26 -8.05
N PHE A 38 30.92 22.73 -7.74
CA PHE A 38 30.64 22.11 -6.44
C PHE A 38 31.35 20.75 -6.33
N PRO A 39 31.82 20.37 -5.12
CA PRO A 39 32.22 19.00 -4.87
C PRO A 39 31.05 18.04 -5.12
N PRO A 40 31.24 16.88 -5.76
CA PRO A 40 30.17 15.91 -5.91
C PRO A 40 29.63 15.46 -4.55
N VAL A 41 28.30 15.46 -4.42
CA VAL A 41 27.60 15.04 -3.19
C VAL A 41 27.95 13.59 -2.84
N PHE A 42 27.91 12.69 -3.83
CA PHE A 42 28.14 11.25 -3.63
C PHE A 42 29.46 10.81 -4.28
N VAL A 43 30.43 10.39 -3.47
CA VAL A 43 31.68 9.77 -3.95
C VAL A 43 31.99 8.53 -3.12
N TYR A 44 32.29 7.43 -3.78
CA TYR A 44 32.43 6.13 -3.14
C TYR A 44 33.69 5.44 -3.65
N ASP A 45 34.55 5.01 -2.74
CA ASP A 45 35.61 4.05 -3.03
C ASP A 45 35.01 2.75 -3.58
N ASP A 46 35.75 2.04 -4.43
CA ASP A 46 35.30 0.73 -4.90
C ASP A 46 35.31 -0.28 -3.73
N PHE A 47 34.10 -0.74 -3.38
CA PHE A 47 33.89 -1.67 -2.28
C PHE A 47 34.54 -3.03 -2.53
N GLU A 48 34.49 -3.53 -3.76
CA GLU A 48 35.04 -4.85 -4.10
C GLU A 48 36.57 -4.84 -4.09
N ASP A 49 37.19 -3.75 -4.54
CA ASP A 49 38.63 -3.56 -4.43
C ASP A 49 39.06 -3.45 -2.96
N CYS A 50 38.32 -2.69 -2.14
CA CYS A 50 38.58 -2.63 -0.69
C CYS A 50 38.50 -4.02 -0.04
N ARG A 51 37.45 -4.79 -0.34
CA ARG A 51 37.29 -6.16 0.18
C ARG A 51 38.41 -7.08 -0.32
N ARG A 52 38.77 -7.01 -1.61
CA ARG A 52 39.78 -7.88 -2.23
C ARG A 52 41.19 -7.61 -1.72
N TRP A 53 41.59 -6.35 -1.56
CA TRP A 53 42.95 -5.99 -1.15
C TRP A 53 43.21 -6.21 0.33
N TYR A 54 42.23 -5.91 1.19
CA TYR A 54 42.42 -5.98 2.65
C TYR A 54 41.85 -7.27 3.27
N GLN A 55 41.12 -8.10 2.52
CA GLN A 55 40.67 -9.46 2.87
C GLN A 55 39.94 -9.58 4.22
N ASP A 56 40.67 -9.76 5.31
CA ASP A 56 40.12 -9.99 6.64
C ASP A 56 40.08 -8.72 7.50
N SER A 57 40.82 -7.69 7.09
CA SER A 57 40.92 -6.41 7.79
C SER A 57 40.19 -5.27 7.07
N TYR A 58 39.39 -5.57 6.03
CA TYR A 58 38.63 -4.53 5.35
C TYR A 58 37.55 -3.95 6.27
N VAL A 59 37.43 -2.63 6.26
CA VAL A 59 36.34 -1.90 6.89
C VAL A 59 35.94 -0.80 5.91
N TYR A 60 34.69 -0.83 5.46
CA TYR A 60 34.14 0.14 4.52
C TYR A 60 33.03 0.92 5.21
N CYS A 61 33.15 2.24 5.32
CA CYS A 61 32.19 3.07 6.04
C CYS A 61 31.48 4.04 5.10
N ILE A 62 30.15 4.18 5.26
CA ILE A 62 29.40 5.30 4.68
C ILE A 62 29.38 6.44 5.69
N VAL A 63 29.73 7.63 5.22
CA VAL A 63 30.03 8.78 6.07
C VAL A 63 29.39 10.04 5.50
N LYS A 64 28.78 10.84 6.38
CA LYS A 64 28.37 12.21 6.09
C LYS A 64 29.46 13.16 6.59
N ALA A 65 30.01 13.95 5.67
CA ALA A 65 31.08 14.91 5.89
C ALA A 65 30.53 16.33 5.61
N PRO A 66 29.99 17.02 6.64
CA PRO A 66 29.58 18.41 6.49
C PRO A 66 30.80 19.29 6.22
N LEU A 67 30.64 20.24 5.30
CA LEU A 67 31.62 21.27 5.03
C LEU A 67 31.57 22.34 6.14
N ALA A 68 32.74 22.85 6.52
CA ALA A 68 32.86 23.90 7.52
C ALA A 68 32.36 25.23 6.94
N GLN A 69 31.62 25.99 7.74
CA GLN A 69 31.08 27.27 7.32
C GLN A 69 32.21 28.28 7.09
N ASP A 70 32.23 28.89 5.90
CA ASP A 70 33.22 29.90 5.53
C ASP A 70 32.60 30.99 4.66
N GLU A 71 32.05 32.03 5.31
CA GLU A 71 31.44 33.17 4.62
C GLU A 71 32.42 33.96 3.73
N SER A 72 33.73 33.77 3.92
CA SER A 72 34.74 34.40 3.05
C SER A 72 34.88 33.70 1.69
N SER A 73 34.52 32.41 1.62
CA SER A 73 34.57 31.61 0.40
C SER A 73 33.35 31.82 -0.49
N ASP A 74 33.56 32.31 -1.71
CA ASP A 74 32.50 32.46 -2.72
C ASP A 74 31.83 31.12 -3.02
N LEU A 75 32.60 30.03 -3.08
CA LEU A 75 32.10 28.69 -3.34
C LEU A 75 31.19 28.20 -2.22
N TRP A 76 31.56 28.44 -0.96
CA TRP A 76 30.72 28.08 0.20
C TRP A 76 29.37 28.80 0.16
N ARG A 77 29.37 30.12 -0.11
CA ARG A 77 28.12 30.90 -0.19
C ARG A 77 27.21 30.40 -1.32
N ASN A 78 27.77 30.03 -2.46
CA ASN A 78 27.01 29.45 -3.57
C ASN A 78 26.42 28.08 -3.21
N ILE A 79 27.21 27.20 -2.57
CA ILE A 79 26.74 25.90 -2.07
C ILE A 79 25.61 26.08 -1.05
N SER A 80 25.78 26.97 -0.08
CA SER A 80 24.80 27.27 0.97
C SER A 80 23.50 27.81 0.38
N TYR A 81 23.59 28.74 -0.58
CA TYR A 81 22.43 29.28 -1.28
C TYR A 81 21.72 28.20 -2.10
N PHE A 82 22.45 27.40 -2.88
CA PHE A 82 21.87 26.34 -3.70
C PHE A 82 21.18 25.26 -2.85
N SER A 83 21.82 24.86 -1.75
CA SER A 83 21.31 23.86 -0.79
C SER A 83 20.16 24.38 0.07
N SER A 84 19.81 25.67 0.00
CA SER A 84 18.67 26.22 0.74
C SER A 84 17.32 25.75 0.16
N ASP A 85 17.26 25.49 -1.15
CA ASP A 85 16.08 24.95 -1.83
C ASP A 85 15.84 23.48 -1.45
N TYR A 86 14.58 23.10 -1.24
CA TYR A 86 14.18 21.73 -0.87
C TYR A 86 14.14 20.77 -2.08
N HIS A 87 14.14 21.31 -3.31
CA HIS A 87 14.26 20.50 -4.53
C HIS A 87 15.69 20.00 -4.77
N HIS A 88 16.67 20.51 -4.03
CA HIS A 88 18.08 20.16 -4.17
C HIS A 88 18.55 19.27 -3.02
N TYR A 89 19.54 18.42 -3.29
CA TYR A 89 20.28 17.76 -2.22
C TYR A 89 20.99 18.82 -1.36
N ASP A 90 21.34 18.46 -0.13
CA ASP A 90 22.20 19.32 0.68
C ASP A 90 23.66 19.19 0.23
N HIS A 91 24.11 20.08 -0.66
CA HIS A 91 25.49 20.12 -1.17
C HIS A 91 26.49 20.59 -0.11
N SER A 92 26.03 21.10 1.04
CA SER A 92 26.90 21.41 2.17
C SER A 92 27.30 20.15 2.96
N VAL A 93 26.58 19.04 2.77
CA VAL A 93 26.85 17.76 3.43
C VAL A 93 27.19 16.69 2.41
N LEU A 94 28.48 16.41 2.29
CA LEU A 94 28.99 15.42 1.35
C LEU A 94 28.83 14.01 1.91
N GLU A 95 28.50 13.05 1.06
CA GLU A 95 28.45 11.63 1.41
C GLU A 95 29.61 10.88 0.78
N ARG A 96 30.33 10.12 1.61
CA ARG A 96 31.53 9.38 1.22
C ARG A 96 31.43 7.92 1.61
N GLY A 97 31.65 7.03 0.65
CA GLY A 97 31.96 5.62 0.89
C GLY A 97 33.47 5.46 1.00
N VAL A 98 33.98 5.13 2.19
CA VAL A 98 35.41 5.19 2.50
C VAL A 98 35.95 3.81 2.84
N CYS A 99 36.98 3.36 2.12
CA CYS A 99 37.78 2.21 2.49
C CYS A 99 38.79 2.61 3.57
N VAL A 100 38.48 2.30 4.83
CA VAL A 100 39.24 2.76 6.00
C VAL A 100 40.72 2.36 5.95
N PRO A 101 41.09 1.10 5.58
CA PRO A 101 42.50 0.73 5.44
C PRO A 101 43.23 1.47 4.31
N LYS A 102 42.54 1.79 3.20
CA LYS A 102 43.11 2.59 2.11
C LYS A 102 43.46 4.01 2.57
N CYS A 103 42.59 4.62 3.38
CA CYS A 103 42.89 5.91 3.99
C CYS A 103 44.06 5.83 4.97
N HIS A 104 44.13 4.77 5.78
CA HIS A 104 45.26 4.53 6.68
C HIS A 104 46.59 4.49 5.93
N ASP A 105 46.66 3.70 4.85
CA ASP A 105 47.86 3.55 4.03
C ASP A 105 48.27 4.87 3.34
N ALA A 106 47.29 5.64 2.84
CA ALA A 106 47.53 6.94 2.23
C ALA A 106 48.07 7.98 3.23
N ILE A 107 47.57 7.97 4.47
CA ILE A 107 48.03 8.87 5.53
C ILE A 107 49.46 8.50 5.96
N ILE A 108 49.77 7.20 6.09
CA ILE A 108 51.14 6.73 6.41
C ILE A 108 52.13 7.18 5.35
N GLN A 109 51.79 7.06 4.07
CA GLN A 109 52.69 7.47 2.99
C GLN A 109 53.01 8.98 3.01
N ASN A 110 52.07 9.81 3.47
CA ASN A 110 52.22 11.27 3.50
C ASN A 110 52.75 11.83 4.84
N ALA A 111 52.75 11.06 5.93
CA ALA A 111 53.15 11.53 7.24
C ALA A 111 54.58 11.09 7.60
N THR A 112 55.44 12.04 7.99
CA THR A 112 56.71 11.72 8.67
C THR A 112 56.41 11.16 10.06
N GLU A 113 56.70 9.88 10.25
CA GLU A 113 56.50 9.03 11.42
C GLU A 113 56.55 9.77 12.78
N SER A 114 55.40 10.02 13.41
CA SER A 114 55.20 9.81 14.86
C SER A 114 53.74 10.01 15.27
N GLY A 115 53.13 9.00 15.89
CA GLY A 115 51.82 9.12 16.57
C GLY A 115 50.59 8.51 15.88
N MET A 116 50.73 7.75 14.79
CA MET A 116 49.60 7.23 14.00
C MET A 116 48.76 6.14 14.68
N ASP A 117 49.33 5.30 15.55
CA ASP A 117 48.60 4.25 16.28
C ASP A 117 47.53 4.77 17.28
N ARG A 118 47.39 6.10 17.43
CA ARG A 118 46.44 6.73 18.36
C ARG A 118 45.26 7.43 17.68
N LEU A 119 45.19 7.45 16.35
CA LEU A 119 44.10 8.13 15.65
C LEU A 119 42.82 7.31 15.76
N SER A 120 41.71 7.97 16.13
CA SER A 120 40.41 7.34 16.07
C SER A 120 40.02 7.10 14.61
N ARG A 121 39.09 6.15 14.38
CA ARG A 121 38.57 5.89 13.02
C ARG A 121 37.97 7.14 12.39
N GLU A 122 37.25 7.94 13.17
CA GLU A 122 36.63 9.19 12.73
C GLU A 122 37.69 10.21 12.29
N GLU A 123 38.74 10.41 13.09
CA GLU A 123 39.85 11.33 12.78
C GLU A 123 40.59 10.90 11.50
N MET A 124 40.80 9.60 11.33
CA MET A 124 41.45 9.06 10.13
C MET A 124 40.61 9.30 8.86
N ILE A 125 39.31 9.04 8.94
CA ILE A 125 38.38 9.32 7.84
C ILE A 125 38.32 10.82 7.56
N HIS A 126 38.23 11.65 8.60
CA HIS A 126 38.19 13.12 8.47
C HIS A 126 39.43 13.64 7.73
N ARG A 127 40.63 13.20 8.12
CA ARG A 127 41.89 13.56 7.43
C ARG A 127 41.91 13.11 5.99
N CYS A 128 41.42 11.90 5.72
CA CYS A 128 41.38 11.34 4.37
C CYS A 128 40.49 12.17 3.44
N ILE A 129 39.27 12.50 3.89
CA ILE A 129 38.33 13.33 3.12
C ILE A 129 38.86 14.77 3.00
N SER A 130 39.43 15.33 4.07
CA SER A 130 40.02 16.68 4.04
C SER A 130 41.18 16.79 3.06
N ALA A 131 42.02 15.74 2.96
CA ALA A 131 43.13 15.67 2.02
C ALA A 131 42.67 15.65 0.55
N GLU A 132 41.44 15.23 0.27
CA GLU A 132 40.81 15.31 -1.05
C GLU A 132 40.15 16.68 -1.27
N ILE A 133 39.32 17.14 -0.32
CA ILE A 133 38.46 18.32 -0.52
C ILE A 133 39.23 19.64 -0.46
N THR A 134 40.11 19.82 0.53
CA THR A 134 40.79 21.09 0.77
C THR A 134 41.69 21.54 -0.39
N PRO A 135 42.57 20.69 -0.95
CA PRO A 135 43.43 21.14 -2.05
C PRO A 135 42.68 21.36 -3.37
N HIS A 136 41.57 20.64 -3.62
CA HIS A 136 40.83 20.74 -4.88
C HIS A 136 39.82 21.89 -4.90
N TYR A 137 39.14 22.17 -3.77
CA TYR A 137 38.03 23.12 -3.70
C TYR A 137 38.29 24.31 -2.80
N ASN A 138 39.40 24.34 -2.06
CA ASN A 138 39.69 25.35 -1.03
C ASN A 138 38.56 25.46 0.02
N LEU A 139 37.96 24.31 0.36
CA LEU A 139 36.93 24.17 1.39
C LEU A 139 37.48 23.31 2.53
N MET A 140 37.03 23.59 3.75
CA MET A 140 37.38 22.80 4.93
C MET A 140 36.24 21.85 5.28
N VAL A 141 36.56 20.64 5.74
CA VAL A 141 35.57 19.67 6.25
C VAL A 141 35.39 19.90 7.75
N SER A 142 34.14 20.00 8.21
CA SER A 142 33.83 20.16 9.63
C SER A 142 34.32 18.97 10.44
N SER A 143 34.71 19.22 11.69
CA SER A 143 35.05 18.16 12.65
C SER A 143 33.84 17.31 13.06
N GLU A 144 32.61 17.79 12.80
CA GLU A 144 31.35 17.10 13.12
C GLU A 144 30.96 16.06 12.05
N LEU A 145 31.92 15.22 11.67
CA LEU A 145 31.71 14.14 10.72
C LEU A 145 30.88 13.01 11.36
N ARG A 146 29.93 12.44 10.61
CA ARG A 146 29.03 11.38 11.09
C ARG A 146 29.19 10.11 10.27
N ILE A 147 29.67 9.05 10.90
CA ILE A 147 29.64 7.70 10.32
C ILE A 147 28.20 7.18 10.40
N GLN A 148 27.58 6.86 9.25
CA GLN A 148 26.24 6.27 9.23
C GLN A 148 26.29 4.80 9.62
N HIS A 149 27.09 4.02 8.90
CA HIS A 149 27.35 2.61 9.19
C HIS A 149 28.65 2.17 8.54
N CYS A 150 29.22 1.09 9.07
CA CYS A 150 30.39 0.43 8.48
C CYS A 150 30.06 -1.03 8.19
N TYR A 151 30.60 -1.52 7.08
CA TYR A 151 30.52 -2.90 6.65
C TYR A 151 31.93 -3.51 6.66
N ALA A 152 32.06 -4.62 7.37
CA ALA A 152 33.28 -5.37 7.57
C ALA A 152 32.98 -6.88 7.62
N ARG A 153 34.01 -7.72 7.73
CA ARG A 153 33.87 -9.18 7.63
C ARG A 153 33.00 -9.79 8.74
N ASP A 154 32.99 -9.18 9.92
CA ASP A 154 32.14 -9.56 11.05
C ASP A 154 30.67 -9.28 10.79
N THR A 155 30.36 -8.18 10.09
CA THR A 155 29.00 -7.85 9.64
C THR A 155 28.54 -8.67 8.43
N GLU A 156 29.48 -9.22 7.64
CA GLU A 156 29.19 -10.12 6.50
C GLU A 156 28.79 -11.52 6.99
N ASN A 157 29.45 -12.04 8.03
CA ASN A 157 29.23 -13.39 8.55
C ASN A 157 28.37 -13.40 9.81
N ILE A 158 27.08 -13.15 9.63
CA ILE A 158 26.14 -13.11 10.74
C ILE A 158 25.78 -14.54 11.18
N PRO A 159 25.95 -14.92 12.46
CA PRO A 159 25.59 -16.26 12.92
C PRO A 159 24.08 -16.45 12.95
N TYR A 160 23.63 -17.68 12.66
CA TYR A 160 22.22 -18.05 12.77
C TYR A 160 21.74 -17.99 14.22
N ASP A 161 20.59 -17.37 14.43
CA ASP A 161 19.95 -17.25 15.73
C ASP A 161 18.66 -18.10 15.81
N TRP A 162 17.94 -17.97 16.92
CA TRP A 162 16.70 -18.72 17.13
C TRP A 162 15.56 -18.30 16.19
N LEU A 163 15.53 -17.05 15.73
CA LEU A 163 14.53 -16.55 14.78
C LEU A 163 14.73 -17.22 13.42
N ASP A 164 15.97 -17.36 12.98
CA ASP A 164 16.30 -18.08 11.74
C ASP A 164 15.91 -19.55 11.83
N VAL A 165 16.26 -20.22 12.93
CA VAL A 165 15.87 -21.62 13.14
C VAL A 165 14.35 -21.75 13.13
N MET A 166 13.63 -20.84 13.77
CA MET A 166 12.16 -20.83 13.76
C MET A 166 11.61 -20.66 12.34
N PHE A 167 12.16 -19.74 11.54
CA PHE A 167 11.75 -19.55 10.15
C PHE A 167 12.02 -20.81 9.30
N LEU A 168 13.24 -21.36 9.39
CA LEU A 168 13.63 -22.53 8.61
C LEU A 168 12.79 -23.77 8.96
N VAL A 169 12.53 -24.00 10.24
CA VAL A 169 11.64 -25.09 10.70
C VAL A 169 10.22 -24.88 10.20
N LEU A 170 9.68 -23.65 10.26
CA LEU A 170 8.34 -23.34 9.77
C LEU A 170 8.24 -23.52 8.25
N ALA A 171 9.22 -23.03 7.49
CA ALA A 171 9.28 -23.19 6.04
C ALA A 171 9.38 -24.68 5.65
N ALA A 172 10.23 -25.46 6.32
CA ALA A 172 10.34 -26.90 6.12
C ALA A 172 9.02 -27.62 6.45
N ALA A 173 8.35 -27.25 7.55
CA ALA A 173 7.05 -27.81 7.91
C ALA A 173 5.98 -27.52 6.85
N ILE A 174 5.92 -26.31 6.31
CA ILE A 174 5.00 -25.95 5.21
C ILE A 174 5.29 -26.80 3.97
N ILE A 175 6.56 -26.97 3.58
CA ILE A 175 6.95 -27.80 2.44
C ILE A 175 6.51 -29.26 2.67
N VAL A 176 6.79 -29.82 3.84
CA VAL A 176 6.37 -31.18 4.19
C VAL A 176 4.85 -31.34 4.14
N LEU A 177 4.09 -30.37 4.66
CA LEU A 177 2.62 -30.36 4.60
C LEU A 177 2.11 -30.30 3.16
N VAL A 178 2.71 -29.48 2.30
CA VAL A 178 2.35 -29.39 0.88
C VAL A 178 2.64 -30.71 0.17
N VAL A 179 3.81 -31.31 0.37
CA VAL A 179 4.18 -32.58 -0.24
C VAL A 179 3.25 -33.69 0.24
N ALA A 180 3.07 -33.85 1.55
CA ALA A 180 2.22 -34.89 2.13
C ALA A 180 0.76 -34.75 1.69
N SER A 181 0.21 -33.53 1.71
CA SER A 181 -1.15 -33.24 1.27
C SER A 181 -1.33 -33.52 -0.23
N THR A 182 -0.34 -33.16 -1.05
CA THR A 182 -0.37 -33.41 -2.50
C THR A 182 -0.29 -34.90 -2.82
N VAL A 183 0.59 -35.67 -2.16
CA VAL A 183 0.67 -37.13 -2.33
C VAL A 183 -0.63 -37.81 -1.92
N TYR A 184 -1.22 -37.42 -0.78
CA TYR A 184 -2.50 -37.94 -0.33
C TYR A 184 -3.63 -37.66 -1.34
N ASP A 185 -3.70 -36.44 -1.87
CA ASP A 185 -4.74 -36.01 -2.81
C ASP A 185 -4.61 -36.69 -4.17
N LEU A 186 -3.37 -36.87 -4.67
CA LEU A 186 -3.09 -37.65 -5.89
C LEU A 186 -3.46 -39.12 -5.73
N HIS A 187 -3.17 -39.72 -4.56
CA HIS A 187 -3.57 -41.09 -4.27
C HIS A 187 -5.11 -41.25 -4.23
N GLN A 188 -5.81 -40.27 -3.67
CA GLN A 188 -7.28 -40.24 -3.69
C GLN A 188 -7.85 -40.01 -5.09
N GLN A 189 -7.19 -39.24 -5.94
CA GLN A 189 -7.54 -39.10 -7.36
C GLN A 189 -7.39 -40.43 -8.10
N ALA A 190 -6.29 -41.16 -7.87
CA ALA A 190 -6.03 -42.46 -8.48
C ALA A 190 -7.12 -43.48 -8.10
N LYS A 191 -7.54 -43.50 -6.82
CA LYS A 191 -8.67 -44.32 -6.35
C LYS A 191 -9.99 -44.01 -7.07
N GLN A 192 -10.17 -42.78 -7.53
CA GLN A 192 -11.36 -42.33 -8.27
C GLN A 192 -11.20 -42.43 -9.79
N LYS A 193 -10.13 -43.07 -10.29
CA LYS A 193 -9.83 -43.24 -11.73
C LYS A 193 -9.68 -41.91 -12.49
N PHE A 194 -9.01 -40.93 -11.89
CA PHE A 194 -8.61 -39.66 -12.55
C PHE A 194 -9.76 -38.87 -13.24
N PRO A 195 -10.81 -38.45 -12.51
CA PRO A 195 -11.82 -37.58 -13.10
C PRO A 195 -11.22 -36.20 -13.42
N GLU A 196 -11.56 -35.61 -14.57
CA GLU A 196 -11.00 -34.32 -15.04
C GLU A 196 -11.20 -33.19 -14.00
N ASP A 197 -12.40 -33.15 -13.40
CA ASP A 197 -12.82 -32.17 -12.39
C ASP A 197 -12.37 -32.51 -10.95
N TYR A 198 -11.46 -33.46 -10.74
CA TYR A 198 -11.14 -33.94 -9.39
C TYR A 198 -10.74 -32.82 -8.41
N PHE A 199 -9.76 -32.00 -8.78
CA PHE A 199 -9.23 -30.96 -7.89
C PHE A 199 -10.15 -29.73 -7.75
N THR A 200 -11.18 -29.58 -8.60
CA THR A 200 -12.20 -28.53 -8.44
C THR A 200 -13.30 -28.95 -7.48
N ARG A 201 -13.52 -30.26 -7.29
CA ARG A 201 -14.52 -30.79 -6.35
C ARG A 201 -13.95 -30.87 -4.95
N SER A 202 -14.68 -30.34 -3.96
CA SER A 202 -14.34 -30.51 -2.54
C SER A 202 -14.93 -31.81 -2.00
N SER A 203 -14.22 -32.46 -1.06
CA SER A 203 -14.79 -33.62 -0.35
C SER A 203 -15.95 -33.19 0.55
N LYS A 204 -16.95 -34.08 0.68
CA LYS A 204 -18.05 -33.90 1.64
C LYS A 204 -17.57 -33.99 3.10
N GLN A 205 -16.49 -34.71 3.35
CA GLN A 205 -15.96 -34.96 4.70
C GLN A 205 -14.96 -33.88 5.10
N ALA A 206 -15.17 -33.25 6.26
CA ALA A 206 -14.33 -32.15 6.76
C ALA A 206 -12.86 -32.57 6.95
N HIS A 207 -12.60 -33.75 7.51
CA HIS A 207 -11.22 -34.23 7.70
C HIS A 207 -10.49 -34.40 6.36
N GLN A 208 -11.18 -34.85 5.30
CA GLN A 208 -10.57 -34.96 3.97
C GLN A 208 -10.31 -33.58 3.36
N ARG A 209 -11.14 -32.57 3.63
CA ARG A 209 -10.89 -31.18 3.20
C ARG A 209 -9.66 -30.60 3.89
N LEU A 210 -9.45 -30.92 5.16
CA LEU A 210 -8.25 -30.52 5.89
C LEU A 210 -6.99 -31.22 5.35
N LEU A 211 -7.03 -32.54 5.16
CA LEU A 211 -5.91 -33.31 4.58
C LEU A 211 -5.54 -32.90 3.16
N THR A 212 -6.47 -32.29 2.42
CA THR A 212 -6.25 -31.78 1.05
C THR A 212 -6.11 -30.25 1.00
N ALA A 213 -6.05 -29.57 2.13
CA ALA A 213 -6.00 -28.10 2.19
C ALA A 213 -4.70 -27.56 1.59
N PHE A 214 -3.57 -28.24 1.83
CA PHE A 214 -2.22 -27.90 1.36
C PHE A 214 -1.84 -28.54 0.02
N SER A 215 -2.76 -29.25 -0.64
CA SER A 215 -2.51 -29.87 -1.95
C SER A 215 -2.20 -28.81 -3.01
N PHE A 216 -1.02 -28.89 -3.62
CA PHE A 216 -0.55 -27.91 -4.60
C PHE A 216 -1.48 -27.83 -5.84
N PRO A 217 -1.88 -28.94 -6.50
CA PRO A 217 -2.80 -28.90 -7.62
C PRO A 217 -4.14 -28.22 -7.28
N ARG A 218 -4.68 -28.44 -6.08
CA ARG A 218 -5.93 -27.80 -5.64
C ARG A 218 -5.76 -26.30 -5.47
N ASN A 219 -4.68 -25.84 -4.85
CA ASN A 219 -4.46 -24.41 -4.63
C ASN A 219 -4.22 -23.67 -5.95
N ILE A 220 -3.53 -24.28 -6.92
CA ILE A 220 -3.44 -23.74 -8.29
C ILE A 220 -4.82 -23.64 -8.96
N ARG A 221 -5.71 -24.64 -8.77
CA ARG A 221 -7.08 -24.56 -9.30
C ARG A 221 -7.94 -23.52 -8.57
N ARG A 222 -7.80 -23.36 -7.24
CA ARG A 222 -8.48 -22.30 -6.45
C ARG A 222 -8.11 -20.90 -6.94
N LEU A 223 -6.84 -20.71 -7.31
CA LEU A 223 -6.38 -19.45 -7.91
C LEU A 223 -7.13 -19.17 -9.22
N LYS A 224 -7.30 -20.18 -10.07
CA LYS A 224 -7.99 -20.08 -11.38
C LYS A 224 -9.53 -20.21 -11.31
N GLU A 225 -10.11 -20.41 -10.12
CA GLU A 225 -11.53 -20.71 -9.96
C GLU A 225 -12.42 -19.59 -10.54
N PRO A 226 -13.42 -19.94 -11.38
CA PRO A 226 -14.33 -18.98 -12.00
C PRO A 226 -15.34 -18.40 -10.99
N MET A 227 -15.93 -17.26 -11.34
CA MET A 227 -16.92 -16.60 -10.51
C MET A 227 -18.32 -17.17 -10.77
N HIS A 228 -18.90 -17.78 -9.75
CA HIS A 228 -20.20 -18.46 -9.88
C HIS A 228 -21.41 -17.59 -9.49
N THR A 229 -21.24 -16.56 -8.64
CA THR A 229 -22.36 -15.72 -8.18
C THR A 229 -22.48 -14.45 -9.03
N GLN A 230 -23.73 -14.02 -9.30
CA GLN A 230 -23.99 -12.79 -10.06
C GLN A 230 -23.30 -11.56 -9.44
N THR A 231 -23.31 -11.45 -8.10
CA THR A 231 -22.59 -10.39 -7.38
C THR A 231 -21.09 -10.41 -7.68
N ARG A 232 -20.45 -11.59 -7.72
CA ARG A 232 -19.02 -11.66 -8.08
C ARG A 232 -18.78 -11.31 -9.54
N ILE A 233 -19.66 -11.73 -10.45
CA ILE A 233 -19.59 -11.35 -11.87
C ILE A 233 -19.71 -9.83 -12.04
N ASP A 234 -20.57 -9.18 -11.26
CA ASP A 234 -20.74 -7.73 -11.32
C ASP A 234 -19.50 -6.97 -10.86
N LEU A 235 -18.87 -7.46 -9.79
CA LEU A 235 -17.73 -6.85 -9.13
C LEU A 235 -16.38 -7.33 -9.71
N ALA A 236 -16.42 -8.13 -10.77
CA ALA A 236 -15.24 -8.70 -11.43
C ALA A 236 -14.20 -7.64 -11.83
N CYS A 237 -14.66 -6.48 -12.27
CA CYS A 237 -13.80 -5.36 -12.65
C CYS A 237 -12.92 -4.84 -11.50
N PHE A 238 -13.27 -5.12 -10.24
CA PHE A 238 -12.47 -4.68 -9.09
C PHE A 238 -11.13 -5.40 -9.03
N GLU A 239 -11.02 -6.61 -9.58
CA GLU A 239 -9.75 -7.33 -9.65
C GLU A 239 -8.76 -6.63 -10.59
N ALA A 240 -9.25 -5.98 -11.66
CA ALA A 240 -8.41 -5.17 -12.54
C ALA A 240 -7.93 -3.89 -11.84
N PHE A 241 -8.81 -3.24 -11.06
CA PHE A 241 -8.41 -2.10 -10.24
C PHE A 241 -7.38 -2.47 -9.19
N ARG A 242 -7.56 -3.61 -8.48
CA ARG A 242 -6.55 -4.10 -7.53
C ARG A 242 -5.21 -4.32 -8.21
N PHE A 243 -5.20 -5.01 -9.35
CA PHE A 243 -3.97 -5.22 -10.13
C PHE A 243 -3.30 -3.89 -10.52
N ALA A 244 -4.06 -2.96 -11.10
CA ALA A 244 -3.54 -1.67 -11.54
C ALA A 244 -2.98 -0.84 -10.37
N GLN A 245 -3.66 -0.85 -9.21
CA GLN A 245 -3.19 -0.13 -8.03
C GLN A 245 -1.99 -0.83 -7.37
N THR A 246 -1.93 -2.17 -7.35
CA THR A 246 -0.73 -2.89 -6.89
C THR A 246 0.48 -2.54 -7.76
N PHE A 247 0.32 -2.50 -9.09
CA PHE A 247 1.38 -2.06 -10.00
C PHE A 247 1.85 -0.63 -9.69
N ARG A 248 0.90 0.31 -9.52
CA ARG A 248 1.20 1.71 -9.17
C ARG A 248 1.94 1.84 -7.83
N VAL A 249 1.54 1.06 -6.82
CA VAL A 249 2.20 1.02 -5.50
C VAL A 249 3.63 0.46 -5.60
N ILE A 250 3.86 -0.56 -6.44
CA ILE A 250 5.20 -1.08 -6.67
C ILE A 250 6.07 -0.03 -7.36
N PHE A 251 5.56 0.59 -8.43
CA PHE A 251 6.28 1.65 -9.13
C PHE A 251 6.65 2.80 -8.20
N LEU A 252 5.70 3.27 -7.38
CA LEU A 252 5.92 4.24 -6.32
C LEU A 252 7.09 3.85 -5.40
N HIS A 253 7.05 2.67 -4.79
CA HIS A 253 8.12 2.27 -3.86
C HIS A 253 9.47 2.08 -4.56
N VAL A 254 9.48 1.68 -5.83
CA VAL A 254 10.71 1.66 -6.64
C VAL A 254 11.26 3.06 -6.84
N THR A 255 10.41 4.06 -7.14
CA THR A 255 10.83 5.46 -7.25
C THR A 255 11.40 5.98 -5.93
N ILE A 256 10.75 5.73 -4.79
CA ILE A 256 11.28 6.17 -3.48
C ILE A 256 12.60 5.45 -3.16
N ALA A 257 12.72 4.16 -3.50
CA ALA A 257 13.96 3.41 -3.28
C ALA A 257 15.09 3.95 -4.17
N HIS A 258 14.76 4.37 -5.38
CA HIS A 258 15.67 5.05 -6.29
C HIS A 258 16.16 6.39 -5.75
N LEU A 259 15.30 7.15 -5.06
CA LEU A 259 15.71 8.41 -4.42
C LEU A 259 16.63 8.18 -3.19
N LYS A 260 16.46 7.04 -2.50
CA LYS A 260 17.28 6.67 -1.32
C LYS A 260 18.71 6.25 -1.68
N ILE A 261 18.91 5.62 -2.83
CA ILE A 261 20.24 5.16 -3.25
C ILE A 261 21.09 6.34 -3.78
N PRO A 262 22.39 6.41 -3.46
CA PRO A 262 23.30 7.46 -3.94
C PRO A 262 23.39 7.51 -5.47
N GLN A 263 23.51 8.74 -6.01
CA GLN A 263 23.44 9.00 -7.44
C GLN A 263 24.77 9.53 -8.00
N ARG A 264 25.15 9.08 -9.20
CA ARG A 264 26.30 9.63 -9.94
C ARG A 264 26.01 10.98 -10.59
N ASN A 265 24.76 11.21 -10.96
CA ASN A 265 24.27 12.43 -11.61
C ASN A 265 23.10 13.03 -10.80
N PRO A 266 23.35 13.49 -9.57
CA PRO A 266 22.30 14.04 -8.69
C PRO A 266 21.51 15.18 -9.34
N GLU A 267 22.14 15.96 -10.23
CA GLU A 267 21.52 17.08 -10.95
C GLU A 267 20.29 16.67 -11.76
N TYR A 268 20.24 15.43 -12.25
CA TYR A 268 19.08 14.94 -13.00
C TYR A 268 17.83 14.86 -12.13
N LEU A 269 17.97 14.37 -10.89
CA LEU A 269 16.84 14.27 -9.97
C LEU A 269 16.44 15.64 -9.43
N GLU A 270 17.41 16.50 -9.14
CA GLU A 270 17.18 17.88 -8.70
C GLU A 270 16.40 18.67 -9.76
N GLN A 271 16.78 18.57 -11.04
CA GLN A 271 16.04 19.18 -12.14
C GLN A 271 14.64 18.58 -12.31
N LEU A 272 14.49 17.26 -12.12
CA LEU A 272 13.20 16.59 -12.24
C LEU A 272 12.22 17.05 -11.15
N GLN A 273 12.69 17.39 -9.95
CA GLN A 273 11.87 17.90 -8.84
C GLN A 273 11.23 19.25 -9.13
N HIS A 274 11.88 20.11 -9.91
CA HIS A 274 11.29 21.36 -10.41
C HIS A 274 10.19 21.14 -11.46
N GLY A 275 10.13 19.94 -12.06
CA GLY A 275 9.14 19.59 -13.08
C GLY A 275 7.73 19.44 -12.52
N ALA A 276 6.77 20.17 -13.11
CA ALA A 276 5.34 20.05 -12.77
C ALA A 276 4.79 18.62 -12.89
N SER A 277 5.34 17.83 -13.83
CA SER A 277 4.99 16.43 -14.03
C SER A 277 5.37 15.55 -12.83
N LEU A 278 6.58 15.71 -12.28
CA LEU A 278 7.02 14.94 -11.12
C LEU A 278 6.26 15.36 -9.87
N GLN A 279 6.08 16.66 -9.63
CA GLN A 279 5.31 17.15 -8.48
C GLN A 279 3.87 16.58 -8.49
N THR A 280 3.22 16.61 -9.66
CA THR A 280 1.88 16.03 -9.84
C THR A 280 1.88 14.52 -9.62
N PHE A 281 2.91 13.82 -10.11
CA PHE A 281 3.07 12.38 -9.93
C PHE A 281 3.27 12.00 -8.44
N ILE A 282 4.13 12.72 -7.71
CA ILE A 282 4.36 12.52 -6.28
C ILE A 282 3.06 12.77 -5.48
N ALA A 283 2.33 13.83 -5.81
CA ALA A 283 1.06 14.12 -5.16
C ALA A 283 0.00 13.02 -5.40
N GLU A 284 0.05 12.28 -6.52
CA GLU A 284 -0.86 11.17 -6.82
C GLU A 284 -0.62 9.95 -5.91
N PHE A 285 0.59 9.78 -5.35
CA PHE A 285 0.97 8.61 -4.54
C PHE A 285 0.02 8.34 -3.38
N GLN A 286 -0.44 9.41 -2.71
CA GLN A 286 -1.37 9.30 -1.58
C GLN A 286 -2.74 8.72 -1.96
N ASN A 287 -3.07 8.68 -3.26
CA ASN A 287 -4.36 8.20 -3.78
C ASN A 287 -4.37 6.69 -4.10
N TYR A 288 -3.21 6.05 -4.32
CA TYR A 288 -3.15 4.66 -4.82
C TYR A 288 -3.79 3.65 -3.85
N VAL A 289 -3.45 3.76 -2.57
CA VAL A 289 -4.00 2.86 -1.53
C VAL A 289 -5.49 3.13 -1.24
N GLN A 290 -5.96 4.35 -1.50
CA GLN A 290 -7.33 4.77 -1.20
C GLN A 290 -8.37 3.97 -1.97
N THR A 291 -8.04 3.55 -3.19
CA THR A 291 -8.92 2.67 -3.98
C THR A 291 -9.17 1.34 -3.28
N PHE A 292 -8.17 0.77 -2.60
CA PHE A 292 -8.37 -0.46 -1.85
C PHE A 292 -9.29 -0.25 -0.65
N PHE A 293 -9.20 0.89 0.06
CA PHE A 293 -10.14 1.22 1.13
C PHE A 293 -11.57 1.38 0.61
N THR A 294 -11.77 2.04 -0.54
CA THR A 294 -13.09 2.14 -1.19
C THR A 294 -13.64 0.76 -1.52
N ILE A 295 -12.84 -0.12 -2.14
CA ILE A 295 -13.24 -1.49 -2.47
C ILE A 295 -13.57 -2.27 -1.19
N GLY A 296 -12.76 -2.12 -0.15
CA GLY A 296 -12.96 -2.74 1.17
C GLY A 296 -14.30 -2.37 1.77
N GLY A 297 -14.60 -1.06 1.86
CA GLY A 297 -15.87 -0.54 2.38
C GLY A 297 -17.08 -1.01 1.57
N MET A 298 -16.97 -1.01 0.23
CA MET A 298 -18.03 -1.45 -0.66
C MET A 298 -18.33 -2.94 -0.50
N LEU A 299 -17.31 -3.80 -0.52
CA LEU A 299 -17.48 -5.24 -0.33
C LEU A 299 -17.98 -5.60 1.06
N MET A 300 -17.51 -4.89 2.09
CA MET A 300 -17.99 -5.08 3.46
C MET A 300 -19.48 -4.78 3.56
N ALA A 301 -19.94 -3.64 3.03
CA ALA A 301 -21.35 -3.27 3.05
C ALA A 301 -22.24 -4.24 2.24
N ILE A 302 -21.81 -4.66 1.05
CA ILE A 302 -22.55 -5.63 0.22
C ILE A 302 -22.70 -6.96 0.94
N ASN A 303 -21.61 -7.51 1.47
CA ASN A 303 -21.62 -8.79 2.19
C ASN A 303 -22.46 -8.72 3.47
N PHE A 304 -22.45 -7.57 4.16
CA PHE A 304 -23.29 -7.32 5.33
C PHE A 304 -24.78 -7.33 4.96
N LEU A 305 -25.18 -6.58 3.94
CA LEU A 305 -26.58 -6.49 3.52
C LEU A 305 -27.11 -7.83 2.98
N ASP A 306 -26.29 -8.59 2.24
CA ASP A 306 -26.65 -9.94 1.78
C ASP A 306 -26.83 -10.90 2.96
N HIS A 307 -26.09 -10.73 4.06
CA HIS A 307 -26.29 -11.50 5.28
C HIS A 307 -27.59 -11.12 5.99
N VAL A 308 -27.84 -9.82 6.21
CA VAL A 308 -29.06 -9.32 6.89
C VAL A 308 -30.32 -9.70 6.11
N ARG A 309 -30.27 -9.71 4.77
CA ARG A 309 -31.39 -10.17 3.94
C ARG A 309 -31.73 -11.65 4.17
N LYS A 310 -30.73 -12.49 4.45
CA LYS A 310 -30.92 -13.93 4.72
C LYS A 310 -31.22 -14.22 6.19
N ASN A 311 -30.65 -13.43 7.10
CA ASN A 311 -30.80 -13.56 8.55
C ASN A 311 -31.23 -12.20 9.11
N PRO A 312 -32.55 -11.90 9.16
CA PRO A 312 -33.03 -10.58 9.54
C PRO A 312 -32.88 -10.28 11.04
N THR A 313 -32.72 -11.31 11.86
CA THR A 313 -32.64 -11.20 13.33
C THR A 313 -31.27 -10.73 13.79
N PHE A 314 -31.23 -9.62 14.53
CA PHE A 314 -30.00 -9.04 15.04
C PHE A 314 -29.22 -10.01 15.92
N ARG A 315 -27.93 -10.21 15.61
CA ARG A 315 -27.02 -11.08 16.38
C ARG A 315 -25.67 -10.42 16.57
N LEU A 316 -25.28 -10.20 17.82
CA LEU A 316 -23.97 -9.62 18.14
C LEU A 316 -22.81 -10.58 17.79
N SER A 317 -23.04 -11.89 17.81
CA SER A 317 -22.03 -12.90 17.42
C SER A 317 -21.50 -12.70 16.00
N TYR A 318 -22.32 -12.14 15.11
CA TYR A 318 -21.94 -11.81 13.74
C TYR A 318 -20.70 -10.92 13.67
N PHE A 319 -20.56 -9.97 14.61
CA PHE A 319 -19.38 -9.11 14.69
C PHE A 319 -18.10 -9.92 14.91
N GLY A 320 -18.10 -10.76 15.95
CA GLY A 320 -16.95 -11.61 16.30
C GLY A 320 -16.62 -12.62 15.19
N GLU A 321 -17.64 -13.26 14.62
CA GLU A 321 -17.47 -14.20 13.50
C GLU A 321 -16.82 -13.54 12.28
N ARG A 322 -17.24 -12.33 11.91
CA ARG A 322 -16.67 -11.61 10.76
C ARG A 322 -15.27 -11.09 11.02
N LEU A 323 -15.01 -10.60 12.24
CA LEU A 323 -13.68 -10.15 12.63
C LEU A 323 -12.69 -11.32 12.65
N LEU A 324 -13.06 -12.45 13.27
CA LEU A 324 -12.22 -13.64 13.32
C LEU A 324 -11.91 -14.18 11.92
N ASN A 325 -12.93 -14.30 11.06
CA ASN A 325 -12.73 -14.74 9.66
C ASN A 325 -11.76 -13.84 8.89
N ARG A 326 -11.74 -12.54 9.16
CA ARG A 326 -10.81 -11.60 8.53
C ARG A 326 -9.40 -11.75 9.06
N ILE A 327 -9.25 -11.85 10.38
CA ILE A 327 -7.95 -12.06 11.04
C ILE A 327 -7.31 -13.37 10.57
N CYS A 328 -8.07 -14.48 10.57
CA CYS A 328 -7.58 -15.78 10.11
C CYS A 328 -7.20 -15.80 8.63
N ARG A 329 -7.72 -14.88 7.82
CA ARG A 329 -7.33 -14.75 6.42
C ARG A 329 -6.04 -13.95 6.23
N LEU A 330 -5.83 -12.91 7.03
CA LEU A 330 -4.69 -11.98 6.87
C LEU A 330 -3.45 -12.45 7.65
N VAL A 331 -3.63 -12.78 8.92
CA VAL A 331 -2.51 -12.97 9.86
C VAL A 331 -1.53 -14.08 9.47
N PRO A 332 -1.93 -15.25 8.94
CA PRO A 332 -0.97 -16.33 8.67
C PRO A 332 0.15 -15.92 7.70
N THR A 333 -0.21 -15.41 6.52
CA THR A 333 0.78 -14.96 5.52
C THR A 333 1.55 -13.75 6.01
N TYR A 334 0.88 -12.83 6.71
CA TYR A 334 1.49 -11.62 7.25
C TYR A 334 2.53 -11.93 8.34
N ALA A 335 2.22 -12.83 9.26
CA ALA A 335 3.15 -13.28 10.30
C ALA A 335 4.34 -14.03 9.71
N PHE A 336 4.12 -14.85 8.69
CA PHE A 336 5.22 -15.50 7.95
C PHE A 336 6.17 -14.47 7.33
N MET A 337 5.64 -13.39 6.76
CA MET A 337 6.44 -12.31 6.17
C MET A 337 7.18 -11.48 7.23
N ILE A 338 6.54 -11.14 8.35
CA ILE A 338 7.23 -10.46 9.46
C ILE A 338 8.37 -11.33 9.99
N LEU A 339 8.17 -12.64 10.10
CA LEU A 339 9.23 -13.55 10.52
C LEU A 339 10.36 -13.60 9.49
N LEU A 340 10.07 -13.63 8.19
CA LEU A 340 11.08 -13.55 7.14
C LEU A 340 11.97 -12.30 7.31
N GLU A 341 11.33 -11.13 7.46
CA GLU A 341 12.01 -9.84 7.63
C GLU A 341 12.85 -9.77 8.92
N ALA A 342 12.35 -10.34 10.02
CA ALA A 342 13.06 -10.35 11.31
C ALA A 342 14.22 -11.36 11.39
N SER A 343 14.26 -12.35 10.48
CA SER A 343 15.21 -13.46 10.51
C SER A 343 16.11 -13.47 9.26
N VAL A 344 15.70 -14.19 8.22
CA VAL A 344 16.52 -14.53 7.06
C VAL A 344 17.07 -13.32 6.32
N MET A 345 16.32 -12.22 6.27
CA MET A 345 16.70 -11.05 5.48
C MET A 345 18.06 -10.48 5.88
N ARG A 346 18.45 -10.54 7.16
CA ARG A 346 19.76 -10.06 7.63
C ARG A 346 20.94 -10.84 7.02
N HIS A 347 20.74 -12.11 6.66
CA HIS A 347 21.77 -12.94 6.01
C HIS A 347 21.91 -12.67 4.51
N LEU A 348 21.00 -11.88 3.95
CA LEU A 348 21.06 -11.42 2.55
C LEU A 348 21.65 -10.01 2.45
N ILE A 349 22.19 -9.46 3.55
CA ILE A 349 22.94 -8.21 3.54
C ILE A 349 24.24 -8.46 2.82
N ASP A 350 24.40 -7.80 1.69
CA ASP A 350 25.62 -7.84 0.92
C ASP A 350 26.06 -6.39 0.67
N GLY A 351 27.25 -6.04 1.13
CA GLY A 351 27.86 -4.72 0.94
C GLY A 351 27.17 -3.55 1.67
N PRO A 352 27.69 -2.32 1.46
CA PRO A 352 27.30 -1.16 2.24
C PRO A 352 25.85 -0.69 2.01
N PHE A 353 25.32 -0.82 0.78
CA PHE A 353 23.91 -0.49 0.51
C PHE A 353 22.95 -1.60 0.99
N GLY A 354 23.40 -2.86 0.99
CA GLY A 354 22.67 -3.94 1.66
C GLY A 354 22.39 -3.60 3.13
N GLN A 355 23.39 -3.06 3.85
CA GLN A 355 23.21 -2.61 5.23
C GLN A 355 22.20 -1.45 5.34
N GLN A 356 22.27 -0.48 4.42
CA GLN A 356 21.38 0.69 4.39
C GLN A 356 19.91 0.34 4.12
N PHE A 357 19.63 -0.68 3.29
CA PHE A 357 18.27 -1.08 2.93
C PHE A 357 17.70 -2.20 3.81
N ILE A 358 18.51 -3.22 4.11
CA ILE A 358 18.08 -4.46 4.74
C ILE A 358 18.43 -4.48 6.24
N GLY A 359 19.64 -4.08 6.60
CA GLY A 359 20.13 -4.11 7.99
C GLY A 359 19.24 -3.31 8.94
N GLU A 360 18.94 -2.06 8.56
CA GLU A 360 18.04 -1.18 9.31
C GLU A 360 16.63 -1.77 9.51
N SER A 361 16.09 -2.47 8.49
CA SER A 361 14.77 -3.09 8.56
C SER A 361 14.76 -4.32 9.47
N ALA A 362 15.81 -5.14 9.39
CA ALA A 362 15.94 -6.36 10.19
C ALA A 362 16.04 -6.03 11.69
N GLU A 363 16.89 -5.07 12.07
CA GLU A 363 17.04 -4.63 13.46
C GLU A 363 15.73 -4.09 14.05
N ASN A 364 15.06 -3.20 13.30
CA ASN A 364 13.75 -2.68 13.70
C ASN A 364 12.71 -3.79 13.84
N CYS A 365 12.74 -4.80 12.97
CA CYS A 365 11.83 -5.93 13.06
C CYS A 365 12.02 -6.78 14.30
N GLN A 366 13.25 -7.08 14.69
CA GLN A 366 13.51 -7.89 15.89
C GLN A 366 12.97 -7.23 17.17
N GLN A 367 12.96 -5.89 17.23
CA GLN A 367 12.48 -5.14 18.39
C GLN A 367 10.97 -4.82 18.34
N ARG A 368 10.42 -4.57 17.14
CA ARG A 368 9.09 -3.96 16.97
C ARG A 368 8.07 -4.81 16.20
N TRP A 369 8.36 -6.09 15.92
CA TRP A 369 7.46 -7.00 15.19
C TRP A 369 6.03 -7.05 15.79
N TRP A 370 5.90 -7.00 17.11
CA TRP A 370 4.61 -7.13 17.80
C TRP A 370 3.61 -6.03 17.43
N MET A 371 4.08 -4.81 17.12
CA MET A 371 3.23 -3.68 16.73
C MET A 371 2.45 -3.97 15.45
N ASN A 372 3.06 -4.75 14.55
CA ASN A 372 2.51 -5.17 13.26
C ASN A 372 1.37 -6.17 13.45
N LEU A 373 1.55 -7.16 14.34
CA LEU A 373 0.52 -8.18 14.64
C LEU A 373 -0.64 -7.63 15.48
N LEU A 374 -0.42 -6.59 16.27
CA LEU A 374 -1.48 -5.83 16.93
C LEU A 374 -2.16 -4.81 16.02
N PHE A 375 -1.67 -4.61 14.78
CA PHE A 375 -2.20 -3.63 13.83
C PHE A 375 -2.26 -2.20 14.39
N VAL A 376 -1.21 -1.78 15.12
CA VAL A 376 -1.07 -0.41 15.68
C VAL A 376 0.13 0.35 15.11
N ASN A 377 0.88 -0.28 14.21
CA ASN A 377 2.09 0.25 13.59
C ASN A 377 1.84 1.45 12.64
N ASN A 378 0.59 1.85 12.43
CA ASN A 378 0.22 3.09 11.75
C ASN A 378 0.20 4.33 12.68
N TYR A 379 0.28 4.13 14.00
CA TYR A 379 0.41 5.19 15.01
C TYR A 379 1.68 5.07 15.83
N VAL A 380 2.04 3.85 16.23
CA VAL A 380 3.17 3.58 17.12
C VAL A 380 4.34 3.08 16.29
N GLY A 381 5.50 3.72 16.45
CA GLY A 381 6.74 3.27 15.82
C GLY A 381 6.79 3.45 14.30
N TRP A 382 6.06 4.44 13.76
CA TRP A 382 6.03 4.75 12.33
C TRP A 382 7.36 5.32 11.82
N ASP A 383 8.15 5.91 12.72
CA ASP A 383 9.49 6.48 12.52
C ASP A 383 10.54 5.39 12.28
N ASN A 384 10.38 4.24 12.93
CA ASN A 384 11.26 3.07 12.80
C ASN A 384 10.41 1.81 12.60
N PRO A 385 9.79 1.67 11.41
CA PRO A 385 8.89 0.57 11.12
C PRO A 385 9.68 -0.72 10.91
N CYS A 386 9.18 -1.82 11.46
CA CYS A 386 9.67 -3.16 11.11
C CYS A 386 9.39 -3.46 9.63
N PHE A 387 8.13 -3.39 9.22
CA PHE A 387 7.73 -3.81 7.89
C PHE A 387 6.92 -2.70 7.23
N ILE A 388 7.58 -1.86 6.43
CA ILE A 388 7.01 -0.62 5.90
C ILE A 388 5.61 -0.76 5.29
N PRO A 389 5.30 -1.69 4.36
CA PRO A 389 3.96 -1.74 3.74
C PRO A 389 2.84 -2.12 4.74
N SER A 390 3.16 -2.62 5.93
CA SER A 390 2.15 -3.09 6.89
C SER A 390 1.16 -2.05 7.39
N TRP A 391 1.51 -0.75 7.37
CA TRP A 391 0.64 0.31 7.90
C TRP A 391 -0.73 0.31 7.23
N TYR A 392 -0.79 -0.06 5.94
CA TYR A 392 -2.02 -0.18 5.17
C TYR A 392 -2.94 -1.26 5.75
N LEU A 393 -2.38 -2.40 6.16
CA LEU A 393 -3.14 -3.50 6.76
C LEU A 393 -3.69 -3.11 8.12
N ALA A 394 -2.93 -2.36 8.91
CA ALA A 394 -3.40 -1.80 10.17
C ALA A 394 -4.59 -0.87 9.97
N THR A 395 -4.46 0.09 9.06
CA THR A 395 -5.54 1.01 8.72
C THR A 395 -6.76 0.30 8.13
N ASP A 396 -6.56 -0.66 7.23
CA ASP A 396 -7.64 -1.45 6.63
C ASP A 396 -8.41 -2.30 7.66
N LEU A 397 -7.73 -2.88 8.66
CA LEU A 397 -8.40 -3.60 9.74
C LEU A 397 -9.17 -2.65 10.67
N GLN A 398 -8.58 -1.52 11.03
CA GLN A 398 -9.22 -0.50 11.87
C GLN A 398 -10.48 0.06 11.18
N LEU A 399 -10.40 0.38 9.89
CA LEU A 399 -11.53 0.84 9.07
C LEU A 399 -12.60 -0.26 8.92
N PHE A 400 -12.20 -1.52 8.76
CA PHE A 400 -13.14 -2.64 8.72
C PHE A 400 -13.93 -2.78 10.02
N VAL A 401 -13.24 -2.73 11.16
CA VAL A 401 -13.87 -2.79 12.49
C VAL A 401 -14.85 -1.62 12.66
N PHE A 402 -14.39 -0.40 12.36
CA PHE A 402 -15.22 0.80 12.48
C PHE A 402 -16.46 0.77 11.57
N GLY A 403 -16.28 0.39 10.30
CA GLY A 403 -17.38 0.26 9.35
C GLY A 403 -18.36 -0.85 9.72
N LEU A 404 -17.88 -1.98 10.26
CA LEU A 404 -18.73 -3.07 10.72
C LEU A 404 -19.58 -2.65 11.94
N VAL A 405 -19.01 -1.92 12.90
CA VAL A 405 -19.75 -1.34 14.02
C VAL A 405 -20.90 -0.46 13.52
N ILE A 406 -20.63 0.42 12.55
CA ILE A 406 -21.65 1.30 11.99
C ILE A 406 -22.75 0.52 11.26
N MET A 407 -22.41 -0.51 10.50
CA MET A 407 -23.42 -1.37 9.86
C MET A 407 -24.26 -2.13 10.90
N MET A 408 -23.67 -2.57 12.02
CA MET A 408 -24.41 -3.17 13.14
C MET A 408 -25.39 -2.18 13.78
N ILE A 409 -24.98 -0.91 13.97
CA ILE A 409 -25.87 0.16 14.44
C ILE A 409 -27.03 0.37 13.45
N PHE A 410 -26.77 0.36 12.14
CA PHE A 410 -27.82 0.50 11.12
C PHE A 410 -28.79 -0.68 11.05
N TRP A 411 -28.34 -1.87 11.46
CA TRP A 411 -29.19 -3.04 11.58
C TRP A 411 -30.10 -2.95 12.78
N ARG A 412 -29.57 -2.52 13.93
CA ARG A 412 -30.33 -2.39 15.19
C ARG A 412 -31.25 -1.17 15.23
N TRP A 413 -30.82 -0.06 14.62
CA TRP A 413 -31.52 1.23 14.60
C TRP A 413 -31.43 1.89 13.21
N PRO A 414 -32.30 1.50 12.25
CA PRO A 414 -32.27 2.02 10.89
C PRO A 414 -32.44 3.55 10.76
N SER A 415 -33.10 4.21 11.72
CA SER A 415 -33.31 5.67 11.73
C SER A 415 -32.01 6.48 11.87
N THR A 416 -30.95 5.88 12.42
CA THR A 416 -29.65 6.54 12.65
C THR A 416 -28.86 6.80 11.37
N ARG A 417 -29.21 6.12 10.26
CA ARG A 417 -28.44 6.14 9.00
C ARG A 417 -28.12 7.54 8.51
N ARG A 418 -29.14 8.41 8.37
CA ARG A 418 -28.96 9.77 7.83
C ARG A 418 -28.05 10.64 8.70
N TYR A 419 -28.13 10.48 10.02
CA TYR A 419 -27.37 11.28 10.97
C TYR A 419 -25.89 10.86 10.98
N ILE A 420 -25.62 9.55 11.03
CA ILE A 420 -24.25 9.02 11.04
C ILE A 420 -23.54 9.32 9.72
N PHE A 421 -24.20 9.14 8.57
CA PHE A 421 -23.60 9.50 7.28
C PHE A 421 -23.30 10.99 7.17
N GLY A 422 -24.21 11.87 7.63
CA GLY A 422 -23.98 13.30 7.67
C GLY A 422 -22.79 13.68 8.57
N ALA A 423 -22.72 13.11 9.77
CA ALA A 423 -21.62 13.36 10.70
C ALA A 423 -20.26 12.91 10.13
N ILE A 424 -20.20 11.73 9.49
CA ILE A 424 -18.97 11.22 8.88
C ILE A 424 -18.55 12.06 7.67
N PHE A 425 -19.49 12.55 6.87
CA PHE A 425 -19.16 13.44 5.76
C PHE A 425 -18.50 14.73 6.26
N VAL A 426 -19.08 15.37 7.28
CA VAL A 426 -18.50 16.56 7.92
C VAL A 426 -17.13 16.26 8.53
N TYR A 427 -17.03 15.14 9.25
CA TYR A 427 -15.77 14.66 9.82
C TYR A 427 -14.67 14.51 8.77
N SER A 428 -14.99 13.89 7.63
CA SER A 428 -14.03 13.62 6.56
C SER A 428 -13.54 14.87 5.85
N ALA A 429 -14.33 15.94 5.85
CA ALA A 429 -13.95 17.24 5.29
C ALA A 429 -13.13 18.07 6.28
N ILE A 430 -13.48 18.06 7.57
CA ILE A 430 -12.86 18.91 8.58
C ILE A 430 -11.52 18.34 9.06
N VAL A 431 -11.44 17.03 9.30
CA VAL A 431 -10.28 16.43 9.98
C VAL A 431 -8.96 16.58 9.21
N PRO A 432 -8.89 16.35 7.89
CA PRO A 432 -7.67 16.60 7.14
C PRO A 432 -7.27 18.08 7.14
N ALA A 433 -8.25 19.00 7.04
CA ALA A 433 -8.00 20.44 7.05
C ALA A 433 -7.46 20.91 8.42
N VAL A 434 -8.05 20.44 9.52
CA VAL A 434 -7.58 20.75 10.87
C VAL A 434 -6.20 20.15 11.12
N ALA A 435 -5.97 18.90 10.70
CA ALA A 435 -4.66 18.27 10.84
C ALA A 435 -3.56 19.03 10.10
N TYR A 436 -3.86 19.55 8.90
CA TYR A 436 -2.98 20.47 8.17
C TYR A 436 -2.73 21.77 8.95
N LEU A 437 -3.76 22.43 9.47
CA LEU A 437 -3.59 23.70 10.20
C LEU A 437 -2.79 23.57 11.51
N LEU A 438 -2.83 22.39 12.13
CA LEU A 438 -2.13 22.10 13.38
C LEU A 438 -0.71 21.57 13.17
N SER A 439 -0.31 21.26 11.94
CA SER A 439 0.96 20.59 11.63
C SER A 439 1.74 21.36 10.58
N ASN A 440 3.07 21.39 10.69
CA ASN A 440 3.92 22.02 9.68
C ASN A 440 4.18 21.05 8.51
N ILE A 441 3.19 20.88 7.64
CA ILE A 441 3.23 19.95 6.49
C ILE A 441 2.72 20.62 5.21
N THR A 442 3.04 20.04 4.06
CA THR A 442 2.47 20.45 2.78
C THR A 442 1.03 19.94 2.60
N PRO A 443 0.17 20.63 1.84
CA PRO A 443 -1.23 20.22 1.67
C PRO A 443 -1.39 18.94 0.82
N VAL A 444 -0.36 18.58 0.07
CA VAL A 444 -0.25 17.34 -0.72
C VAL A 444 1.11 16.70 -0.46
N MET A 445 1.27 15.42 -0.79
CA MET A 445 2.55 14.74 -0.67
C MET A 445 3.60 15.43 -1.57
N THR A 446 4.73 15.75 -0.97
CA THR A 446 5.93 16.31 -1.63
C THR A 446 7.16 15.51 -1.15
N VAL A 447 8.30 15.73 -1.78
CA VAL A 447 9.58 15.15 -1.36
C VAL A 447 10.55 16.29 -1.10
N ASP A 448 11.15 16.28 0.09
CA ASP A 448 12.33 17.09 0.37
C ASP A 448 13.57 16.26 0.01
N MET A 449 14.38 16.76 -0.92
CA MET A 449 15.57 16.05 -1.39
C MET A 449 16.67 15.95 -0.32
N LYS A 450 16.64 16.81 0.70
CA LYS A 450 17.56 16.73 1.85
C LYS A 450 17.29 15.51 2.72
N ASP A 451 16.03 15.08 2.78
CA ASP A 451 15.58 13.90 3.52
C ASP A 451 15.42 12.64 2.64
N ALA A 452 15.90 12.68 1.39
CA ALA A 452 15.72 11.57 0.44
C ALA A 452 16.27 10.23 0.98
N GLU A 453 17.37 10.27 1.75
CA GLU A 453 17.96 9.08 2.38
C GLU A 453 17.10 8.48 3.49
N GLN A 454 16.28 9.29 4.14
CA GLN A 454 15.39 8.87 5.24
C GLN A 454 14.14 8.16 4.73
N TYR A 455 13.96 8.04 3.40
CA TYR A 455 12.88 7.32 2.76
C TYR A 455 11.49 7.84 3.19
N ILE A 456 10.77 7.05 3.99
CA ILE A 456 9.43 7.38 4.51
C ILE A 456 9.51 7.98 5.94
N ARG A 457 10.66 7.90 6.61
CA ARG A 457 10.82 8.17 8.05
C ARG A 457 10.99 9.66 8.37
N GLY A 458 11.58 10.43 7.46
CA GLY A 458 11.78 11.88 7.63
C GLY A 458 10.56 12.74 7.31
N GLN A 459 9.54 12.15 6.69
CA GLN A 459 8.44 12.90 6.08
C GLN A 459 7.19 12.90 6.98
N ASN A 460 6.93 14.03 7.66
CA ASN A 460 5.79 14.19 8.58
C ASN A 460 4.42 14.07 7.91
N PHE A 461 4.35 14.30 6.58
CA PHE A 461 3.10 14.17 5.83
C PHE A 461 2.47 12.78 6.00
N GLN A 462 3.29 11.73 5.98
CA GLN A 462 2.85 10.35 6.03
C GLN A 462 2.17 10.03 7.36
N SER A 463 2.79 10.40 8.48
CA SER A 463 2.29 10.11 9.82
C SER A 463 1.07 10.95 10.20
N VAL A 464 0.91 12.15 9.63
CA VAL A 464 -0.21 13.06 9.94
C VAL A 464 -1.42 12.83 9.02
N LEU A 465 -1.24 12.81 7.70
CA LEU A 465 -2.36 12.79 6.74
C LEU A 465 -2.57 11.45 6.05
N TYR A 466 -1.56 10.57 6.00
CA TYR A 466 -1.63 9.38 5.14
C TYR A 466 -1.89 8.07 5.90
N PHE A 467 -1.07 7.74 6.89
CA PHE A 467 -1.14 6.46 7.62
C PHE A 467 -2.33 6.34 8.56
N PRO A 468 -2.72 7.36 9.36
CA PRO A 468 -3.73 7.18 10.39
C PRO A 468 -5.10 6.76 9.84
N PHE A 469 -5.79 5.82 10.50
CA PHE A 469 -7.10 5.37 9.99
C PHE A 469 -8.12 6.50 9.94
N HIS A 470 -8.05 7.41 10.91
CA HIS A 470 -9.04 8.45 11.09
C HIS A 470 -9.07 9.40 9.88
N GLN A 471 -7.92 9.64 9.26
CA GLN A 471 -7.78 10.41 8.02
C GLN A 471 -8.42 9.71 6.81
N ASN A 472 -8.43 8.37 6.79
CA ASN A 472 -8.92 7.57 5.66
C ASN A 472 -10.38 7.13 5.80
N THR A 473 -11.01 7.48 6.92
CA THR A 473 -12.41 7.19 7.25
C THR A 473 -13.35 7.53 6.09
N GLY A 474 -13.34 8.77 5.61
CA GLY A 474 -14.30 9.23 4.60
C GLY A 474 -14.33 8.41 3.32
N ILE A 475 -13.16 8.01 2.83
CA ILE A 475 -13.01 7.25 1.59
C ILE A 475 -13.57 5.84 1.74
N TYR A 476 -13.35 5.22 2.91
CA TYR A 476 -13.94 3.92 3.24
C TYR A 476 -15.47 4.02 3.31
N PHE A 477 -16.02 5.11 3.88
CA PHE A 477 -17.48 5.34 3.93
C PHE A 477 -18.11 5.62 2.58
N PHE A 478 -17.42 6.33 1.68
CA PHE A 478 -17.89 6.46 0.30
C PHE A 478 -18.04 5.08 -0.35
N GLY A 479 -17.06 4.19 -0.14
CA GLY A 479 -17.16 2.78 -0.53
C GLY A 479 -18.39 2.07 0.08
N MET A 480 -18.60 2.19 1.40
CA MET A 480 -19.78 1.61 2.06
C MET A 480 -21.10 2.12 1.48
N LEU A 481 -21.21 3.43 1.24
CA LEU A 481 -22.39 4.04 0.64
C LEU A 481 -22.63 3.50 -0.77
N ALA A 482 -21.58 3.38 -1.59
CA ALA A 482 -21.67 2.74 -2.89
C ALA A 482 -22.12 1.28 -2.80
N GLY A 483 -21.69 0.53 -1.78
CA GLY A 483 -22.14 -0.84 -1.54
C GLY A 483 -23.65 -0.92 -1.22
N ILE A 484 -24.16 0.02 -0.43
CA ILE A 484 -25.59 0.14 -0.12
C ILE A 484 -26.39 0.49 -1.39
N VAL A 485 -25.92 1.48 -2.16
CA VAL A 485 -26.56 1.90 -3.42
C VAL A 485 -26.54 0.77 -4.45
N TYR A 486 -25.42 0.06 -4.60
CA TYR A 486 -25.33 -1.12 -5.46
C TYR A 486 -26.34 -2.19 -5.03
N HIS A 487 -26.42 -2.52 -3.74
CA HIS A 487 -27.37 -3.53 -3.25
C HIS A 487 -28.83 -3.16 -3.54
N HIS A 488 -29.17 -1.86 -3.53
CA HIS A 488 -30.50 -1.37 -3.88
C HIS A 488 -30.80 -1.44 -5.39
N TYR A 489 -29.84 -1.06 -6.24
CA TYR A 489 -30.05 -0.97 -7.70
C TYR A 489 -29.56 -2.19 -8.51
N ARG A 490 -28.99 -3.23 -7.89
CA ARG A 490 -28.42 -4.39 -8.62
C ARG A 490 -29.43 -5.13 -9.49
N ASP A 491 -30.71 -5.12 -9.09
CA ASP A 491 -31.81 -5.74 -9.83
C ASP A 491 -32.41 -4.76 -10.87
N GLN A 492 -32.24 -3.45 -10.67
CA GLN A 492 -32.78 -2.37 -11.52
C GLN A 492 -31.66 -1.42 -12.02
N ARG A 493 -30.63 -1.99 -12.65
CA ARG A 493 -29.35 -1.31 -12.96
C ARG A 493 -29.47 -0.01 -13.74
N LYS A 494 -30.47 0.09 -14.61
CA LYS A 494 -30.67 1.26 -15.47
C LYS A 494 -31.23 2.47 -14.72
N GLU A 495 -31.91 2.25 -13.59
CA GLU A 495 -32.63 3.31 -12.88
C GLU A 495 -31.67 4.31 -12.23
N LEU A 496 -30.53 3.86 -11.67
CA LEU A 496 -29.54 4.77 -11.10
C LEU A 496 -29.02 5.79 -12.13
N PHE A 497 -28.76 5.37 -13.37
CA PHE A 497 -28.25 6.26 -14.42
C PHE A 497 -29.29 7.28 -14.90
N LYS A 498 -30.58 7.05 -14.62
CA LYS A 498 -31.66 8.02 -14.89
C LYS A 498 -31.77 9.09 -13.80
N VAL A 499 -31.25 8.85 -12.60
CA VAL A 499 -31.24 9.84 -11.51
C VAL A 499 -30.32 11.01 -11.86
N ALA A 500 -30.88 12.22 -11.91
CA ALA A 500 -30.13 13.44 -12.25
C ALA A 500 -29.02 13.75 -11.24
N ALA A 501 -29.30 13.59 -9.94
CA ALA A 501 -28.33 13.79 -8.87
C ALA A 501 -27.09 12.89 -9.02
N PHE A 502 -27.27 11.62 -9.42
CA PHE A 502 -26.14 10.72 -9.66
C PHE A 502 -25.26 11.18 -10.83
N ARG A 503 -25.88 11.68 -11.92
CA ARG A 503 -25.12 12.21 -13.06
C ARG A 503 -24.34 13.47 -12.71
N GLN A 504 -24.97 14.39 -11.98
CA GLN A 504 -24.32 15.62 -11.51
C GLN A 504 -23.16 15.28 -10.56
N LEU A 505 -23.35 14.33 -9.64
CA LEU A 505 -22.29 13.86 -8.75
C LEU A 505 -21.12 13.20 -9.52
N ALA A 506 -21.42 12.40 -10.53
CA ALA A 506 -20.39 11.78 -11.38
C ALA A 506 -19.57 12.83 -12.16
N GLN A 507 -20.22 13.86 -12.69
CA GLN A 507 -19.53 14.96 -13.36
C GLN A 507 -18.72 15.80 -12.38
N PHE A 508 -19.32 16.20 -11.25
CA PHE A 508 -18.66 16.99 -10.22
C PHE A 508 -17.42 16.28 -9.65
N SER A 509 -17.55 14.99 -9.31
CA SER A 509 -16.43 14.22 -8.76
C SER A 509 -15.26 14.07 -9.74
N GLY A 510 -15.54 13.85 -11.02
CA GLY A 510 -14.52 13.83 -12.06
C GLY A 510 -13.84 15.19 -12.25
N LEU A 511 -14.62 16.27 -12.35
CA LEU A 511 -14.07 17.63 -12.48
C LEU A 511 -13.27 18.06 -11.26
N LEU A 512 -13.72 17.72 -10.05
CA LEU A 512 -13.01 18.03 -8.81
C LEU A 512 -11.64 17.33 -8.77
N TYR A 513 -11.59 16.03 -9.08
CA TYR A 513 -10.33 15.28 -9.11
C TYR A 513 -9.35 15.89 -10.13
N VAL A 514 -9.84 16.20 -11.32
CA VAL A 514 -9.02 16.77 -12.38
C VAL A 514 -8.54 18.18 -12.03
N PHE A 515 -9.41 19.01 -11.45
CA PHE A 515 -9.03 20.32 -10.95
C PHE A 515 -7.94 20.22 -9.89
N CYS A 516 -8.09 19.33 -8.90
CA CYS A 516 -7.08 19.07 -7.88
C CYS A 516 -5.75 18.65 -8.51
N MET A 517 -5.75 17.66 -9.41
CA MET A 517 -4.51 17.20 -10.06
C MET A 517 -3.86 18.28 -10.93
N ALA A 518 -4.63 19.03 -11.71
CA ALA A 518 -4.11 20.06 -12.61
C ALA A 518 -3.53 21.29 -11.88
N THR A 519 -3.92 21.49 -10.62
CA THR A 519 -3.48 22.64 -9.80
C THR A 519 -2.34 22.31 -8.84
N VAL A 520 -1.92 21.04 -8.73
CA VAL A 520 -0.89 20.60 -7.76
C VAL A 520 0.38 21.44 -7.86
N SER A 521 1.00 21.47 -9.05
CA SER A 521 2.28 22.15 -9.23
C SER A 521 2.19 23.65 -8.94
N TRP A 522 1.09 24.29 -9.34
CA TRP A 522 0.84 25.69 -9.01
C TRP A 522 0.70 25.92 -7.50
N VAL A 523 -0.04 25.07 -6.79
CA VAL A 523 -0.19 25.16 -5.33
C VAL A 523 1.15 24.96 -4.62
N VAL A 524 1.91 23.93 -5.00
CA VAL A 524 3.22 23.59 -4.41
C VAL A 524 4.24 24.71 -4.65
N SER A 525 4.23 25.33 -5.83
CA SER A 525 5.14 26.44 -6.15
C SER A 525 4.77 27.75 -5.44
N ASN A 526 3.56 27.88 -4.89
CA ASN A 526 3.05 29.11 -4.28
C ASN A 526 2.63 28.93 -2.81
N LEU A 527 3.20 27.94 -2.10
CA LEU A 527 2.86 27.64 -0.71
C LEU A 527 3.04 28.84 0.23
N SER A 528 4.09 29.64 0.03
CA SER A 528 4.40 30.81 0.87
C SER A 528 3.43 31.98 0.67
N TRP A 529 2.82 32.08 -0.51
CA TRP A 529 1.90 33.16 -0.88
C TRP A 529 0.44 32.84 -0.53
N LEU A 530 0.07 31.56 -0.50
CA LEU A 530 -1.30 31.12 -0.30
C LEU A 530 -1.73 31.18 1.19
N PRO A 531 -2.94 31.67 1.51
CA PRO A 531 -3.45 31.66 2.87
C PRO A 531 -3.58 30.23 3.43
N ALA A 532 -3.19 30.03 4.69
CA ALA A 532 -3.24 28.72 5.34
C ALA A 532 -4.63 28.05 5.29
N ILE A 533 -5.71 28.84 5.39
CA ILE A 533 -7.09 28.32 5.30
C ILE A 533 -7.39 27.76 3.90
N CYS A 534 -6.89 28.41 2.84
CA CYS A 534 -7.04 27.93 1.47
C CYS A 534 -6.25 26.64 1.25
N LEU A 535 -5.03 26.56 1.78
CA LEU A 535 -4.20 25.35 1.73
C LEU A 535 -4.84 24.19 2.52
N ALA A 536 -5.43 24.47 3.68
CA ALA A 536 -6.17 23.48 4.47
C ALA A 536 -7.39 22.93 3.72
N ALA A 537 -8.16 23.82 3.08
CA ALA A 537 -9.29 23.44 2.24
C ALA A 537 -8.82 22.60 1.04
N TYR A 538 -7.68 22.97 0.43
CA TYR A 538 -7.08 22.23 -0.67
C TYR A 538 -6.61 20.84 -0.25
N ALA A 539 -5.94 20.70 0.91
CA ALA A 539 -5.50 19.40 1.44
C ALA A 539 -6.68 18.43 1.62
N SER A 540 -7.77 18.92 2.20
CA SER A 540 -9.00 18.15 2.38
C SER A 540 -9.67 17.81 1.03
N ALA A 541 -9.80 18.81 0.14
CA ALA A 541 -10.40 18.61 -1.18
C ALA A 541 -9.61 17.61 -2.02
N PHE A 542 -8.28 17.71 -2.04
CA PHE A 542 -7.41 16.80 -2.78
C PHE A 542 -7.60 15.36 -2.30
N LYS A 543 -7.52 15.13 -0.98
CA LYS A 543 -7.70 13.81 -0.38
C LYS A 543 -9.08 13.21 -0.69
N LEU A 544 -10.16 14.01 -0.59
CA LEU A 544 -11.52 13.53 -0.83
C LEU A 544 -11.85 13.38 -2.33
N SER A 545 -11.20 14.15 -3.21
CA SER A 545 -11.50 14.20 -4.64
C SER A 545 -11.36 12.83 -5.30
N TRP A 546 -10.25 12.13 -5.05
CA TRP A 546 -10.01 10.79 -5.56
C TRP A 546 -10.99 9.78 -4.97
N GLY A 547 -11.20 9.81 -3.64
CA GLY A 547 -12.12 8.89 -2.98
C GLY A 547 -13.54 8.97 -3.53
N LEU A 548 -14.04 10.19 -3.80
CA LEU A 548 -15.36 10.41 -4.38
C LEU A 548 -15.41 9.94 -5.84
N PHE A 549 -14.44 10.36 -6.66
CA PHE A 549 -14.36 9.97 -8.07
C PHE A 549 -14.26 8.45 -8.24
N ASN A 550 -13.32 7.82 -7.54
CA ASN A 550 -13.10 6.38 -7.56
C ASN A 550 -14.34 5.60 -7.09
N THR A 551 -15.03 6.07 -6.04
CA THR A 551 -16.29 5.45 -5.57
C THR A 551 -17.38 5.48 -6.64
N VAL A 552 -17.61 6.64 -7.26
CA VAL A 552 -18.63 6.79 -8.30
C VAL A 552 -18.29 5.93 -9.52
N LEU A 553 -17.01 5.90 -9.90
CA LEU A 553 -16.51 5.08 -11.00
C LEU A 553 -16.72 3.59 -10.73
N LEU A 554 -16.29 3.07 -9.57
CA LEU A 554 -16.46 1.66 -9.20
C LEU A 554 -17.94 1.26 -9.13
N LEU A 555 -18.80 2.12 -8.57
CA LEU A 555 -20.24 1.89 -8.53
C LEU A 555 -20.86 1.83 -9.93
N ALA A 556 -20.49 2.78 -10.81
CA ALA A 556 -20.96 2.80 -12.19
C ALA A 556 -20.54 1.52 -12.93
N LEU A 557 -19.27 1.11 -12.80
CA LEU A 557 -18.74 -0.10 -13.41
C LEU A 557 -19.41 -1.38 -12.89
N ALA A 558 -19.67 -1.47 -11.58
CA ALA A 558 -20.37 -2.60 -10.98
C ALA A 558 -21.78 -2.78 -11.58
N LEU A 559 -22.50 -1.68 -11.80
CA LEU A 559 -23.86 -1.68 -12.35
C LEU A 559 -23.94 -1.75 -13.88
N LEU A 560 -22.82 -1.56 -14.61
CA LEU A 560 -22.80 -1.75 -16.06
C LEU A 560 -23.24 -3.17 -16.44
N HIS A 561 -23.94 -3.26 -17.59
CA HIS A 561 -24.32 -4.55 -18.15
C HIS A 561 -23.08 -5.36 -18.56
N ARG A 562 -23.15 -6.70 -18.44
CA ARG A 562 -22.04 -7.60 -18.75
C ARG A 562 -21.51 -7.46 -20.19
N ASN A 563 -22.40 -7.16 -21.14
CA ASN A 563 -22.06 -7.00 -22.57
C ASN A 563 -21.43 -5.63 -22.89
N ASN A 564 -21.23 -4.76 -21.91
CA ASN A 564 -20.53 -3.49 -22.13
C ASN A 564 -19.03 -3.77 -22.35
N TRP A 565 -18.45 -3.21 -23.41
CA TRP A 565 -17.06 -3.45 -23.78
C TRP A 565 -16.07 -3.05 -22.68
N ILE A 566 -16.32 -1.96 -21.95
CA ILE A 566 -15.47 -1.50 -20.83
C ILE A 566 -15.49 -2.54 -19.72
N LYS A 567 -16.69 -2.99 -19.33
CA LYS A 567 -16.84 -4.01 -18.29
C LYS A 567 -16.22 -5.33 -18.71
N MET A 568 -16.35 -5.72 -19.98
CA MET A 568 -15.77 -6.94 -20.53
C MET A 568 -14.23 -6.89 -20.48
N ALA A 569 -13.62 -5.78 -20.91
CA ALA A 569 -12.17 -5.58 -20.85
C ALA A 569 -11.65 -5.62 -19.40
N LEU A 570 -12.28 -4.89 -18.48
CA LEU A 570 -11.87 -4.87 -17.06
C LEU A 570 -12.20 -6.18 -16.31
N SER A 571 -13.11 -7.00 -16.83
CA SER A 571 -13.47 -8.31 -16.25
C SER A 571 -12.74 -9.48 -16.92
N HIS A 572 -11.68 -9.18 -17.69
CA HIS A 572 -10.88 -10.18 -18.39
C HIS A 572 -10.33 -11.23 -17.40
N PRO A 573 -10.30 -12.52 -17.77
CA PRO A 573 -9.85 -13.59 -16.88
C PRO A 573 -8.44 -13.39 -16.30
N ILE A 574 -7.56 -12.68 -17.02
CA ILE A 574 -6.18 -12.40 -16.56
C ILE A 574 -6.18 -11.65 -15.21
N PHE A 575 -7.05 -10.65 -15.07
CA PHE A 575 -7.14 -9.86 -13.85
C PHE A 575 -7.68 -10.67 -12.68
N ARG A 576 -8.41 -11.77 -12.92
CA ARG A 576 -8.89 -12.63 -11.83
C ARG A 576 -7.75 -13.35 -11.14
N VAL A 577 -6.73 -13.77 -11.90
CA VAL A 577 -5.53 -14.40 -11.33
C VAL A 577 -4.66 -13.34 -10.68
N LEU A 578 -4.34 -12.27 -11.41
CA LEU A 578 -3.46 -11.21 -10.93
C LEU A 578 -4.03 -10.47 -9.71
N GLY A 579 -5.34 -10.18 -9.70
CA GLY A 579 -6.02 -9.56 -8.56
C GLY A 579 -6.08 -10.45 -7.32
N LYS A 580 -6.25 -11.78 -7.48
CA LYS A 580 -6.19 -12.74 -6.37
C LYS A 580 -4.78 -12.86 -5.78
N LEU A 581 -3.74 -12.77 -6.60
CA LEU A 581 -2.34 -12.72 -6.14
C LEU A 581 -1.99 -11.42 -5.41
N GLY A 582 -2.82 -10.37 -5.56
CA GLY A 582 -2.52 -9.02 -5.10
C GLY A 582 -2.12 -8.92 -3.63
N TYR A 583 -2.70 -9.72 -2.73
CA TYR A 583 -2.32 -9.69 -1.30
C TYR A 583 -0.90 -10.22 -1.08
N SER A 584 -0.59 -11.42 -1.59
CA SER A 584 0.74 -11.98 -1.47
C SER A 584 1.82 -11.15 -2.19
N VAL A 585 1.51 -10.62 -3.38
CA VAL A 585 2.40 -9.71 -4.12
C VAL A 585 2.65 -8.42 -3.32
N TYR A 586 1.61 -7.86 -2.69
CA TYR A 586 1.72 -6.67 -1.84
C TYR A 586 2.54 -6.88 -0.56
N LEU A 587 2.62 -8.11 -0.05
CA LEU A 587 3.49 -8.36 1.10
C LEU A 587 4.95 -8.48 0.66
N ILE A 588 5.23 -9.21 -0.41
CA ILE A 588 6.60 -9.53 -0.80
C ILE A 588 7.30 -8.42 -1.59
N HIS A 589 6.58 -7.47 -2.20
CA HIS A 589 7.20 -6.51 -3.11
C HIS A 589 8.25 -5.64 -2.43
N PHE A 590 8.04 -5.26 -1.17
CA PHE A 590 9.00 -4.42 -0.45
C PHE A 590 10.28 -5.19 -0.15
N THR A 591 10.16 -6.46 0.24
CA THR A 591 11.28 -7.41 0.39
C THR A 591 12.08 -7.52 -0.91
N VAL A 592 11.42 -7.60 -2.06
CA VAL A 592 12.09 -7.64 -3.37
C VAL A 592 12.80 -6.33 -3.67
N ILE A 593 12.19 -5.18 -3.38
CA ILE A 593 12.81 -3.86 -3.60
C ILE A 593 14.10 -3.72 -2.81
N VAL A 594 14.08 -4.04 -1.50
CA VAL A 594 15.29 -3.89 -0.66
C VAL A 594 16.41 -4.83 -1.09
N GLN A 595 16.09 -6.00 -1.65
CA GLN A 595 17.08 -6.92 -2.21
C GLN A 595 17.66 -6.43 -3.54
N VAL A 596 16.81 -5.95 -4.46
CA VAL A 596 17.24 -5.45 -5.77
C VAL A 596 18.12 -4.21 -5.64
N TYR A 597 17.77 -3.27 -4.75
CA TYR A 597 18.60 -2.08 -4.51
C TYR A 597 19.78 -2.35 -3.56
N GLY A 598 19.60 -3.24 -2.57
CA GLY A 598 20.65 -3.59 -1.62
C GLY A 598 21.84 -4.32 -2.23
N ARG A 599 21.69 -4.93 -3.41
CA ARG A 599 22.79 -5.58 -4.13
C ARG A 599 23.80 -4.59 -4.72
N GLU A 600 23.38 -3.35 -4.96
CA GLU A 600 24.25 -2.33 -5.56
C GLU A 600 25.40 -2.00 -4.61
N LYS A 601 26.60 -1.72 -5.14
CA LYS A 601 27.81 -1.43 -4.32
C LYS A 601 28.41 -0.05 -4.55
N ALA A 602 27.89 0.65 -5.55
CA ALA A 602 28.39 1.95 -5.98
C ALA A 602 27.22 2.83 -6.40
N PRO A 603 27.35 4.17 -6.34
CA PRO A 603 26.32 5.09 -6.80
C PRO A 603 25.86 4.75 -8.21
N ILE A 604 24.55 4.83 -8.44
CA ILE A 604 23.95 4.49 -9.72
C ILE A 604 23.76 5.72 -10.58
N PHE A 605 23.68 5.52 -11.90
CA PHE A 605 23.26 6.58 -12.81
C PHE A 605 21.73 6.61 -12.86
N SER A 606 21.14 7.80 -12.82
CA SER A 606 19.69 8.02 -12.88
C SER A 606 19.25 8.46 -14.27
N ASN A 607 18.28 7.75 -14.83
CA ASN A 607 17.46 8.19 -15.96
C ASN A 607 16.14 7.39 -15.99
N GLU A 608 15.19 7.82 -16.82
CA GLU A 608 13.86 7.18 -16.92
C GLU A 608 13.93 5.68 -17.29
N GLN A 609 14.91 5.29 -18.12
CA GLN A 609 15.07 3.90 -18.56
C GLN A 609 15.57 3.00 -17.43
N ILE A 610 16.50 3.50 -16.62
CA ILE A 610 17.05 2.77 -15.47
C ILE A 610 15.95 2.55 -14.42
N VAL A 611 15.19 3.60 -14.07
CA VAL A 611 14.05 3.49 -13.15
C VAL A 611 13.01 2.48 -13.67
N THR A 612 12.73 2.51 -14.98
CA THR A 612 11.84 1.55 -15.63
C THR A 612 12.40 0.12 -15.57
N GLY A 613 13.70 -0.05 -15.80
CA GLY A 613 14.40 -1.33 -15.70
C GLY A 613 14.25 -1.97 -14.32
N TYR A 614 14.56 -1.21 -13.26
CA TYR A 614 14.34 -1.63 -11.87
C TYR A 614 12.87 -1.97 -11.58
N THR A 615 11.94 -1.17 -12.12
CA THR A 615 10.51 -1.41 -11.95
C THR A 615 10.08 -2.75 -12.55
N VAL A 616 10.54 -3.06 -13.77
CA VAL A 616 10.24 -4.33 -14.45
C VAL A 616 10.85 -5.51 -13.70
N GLU A 617 12.11 -5.38 -13.24
CA GLU A 617 12.79 -6.40 -12.43
C GLU A 617 12.01 -6.70 -11.14
N VAL A 618 11.68 -5.65 -10.37
CA VAL A 618 10.94 -5.78 -9.11
C VAL A 618 9.55 -6.38 -9.34
N LEU A 619 8.82 -5.94 -10.38
CA LEU A 619 7.51 -6.50 -10.70
C LEU A 619 7.61 -7.99 -11.03
N PHE A 620 8.57 -8.38 -11.87
CA PHE A 620 8.77 -9.77 -12.27
C PHE A 620 8.99 -10.67 -11.06
N PHE A 621 9.94 -10.32 -10.19
CA PHE A 621 10.23 -11.11 -8.99
C PHE A 621 9.09 -11.07 -7.97
N SER A 622 8.43 -9.93 -7.78
CA SER A 622 7.30 -9.79 -6.84
C SER A 622 6.12 -10.70 -7.23
N TYR A 623 5.83 -10.86 -8.53
CA TYR A 623 4.79 -11.79 -8.97
C TYR A 623 5.19 -13.26 -8.87
N ILE A 624 6.46 -13.60 -9.09
CA ILE A 624 6.97 -14.97 -8.91
C ILE A 624 6.89 -15.37 -7.43
N PHE A 625 7.52 -14.59 -6.55
CA PHE A 625 7.53 -14.89 -5.12
C PHE A 625 6.14 -14.73 -4.51
N GLY A 626 5.34 -13.77 -4.96
CA GLY A 626 3.94 -13.60 -4.55
C GLY A 626 3.06 -14.79 -4.95
N ALA A 627 3.29 -15.38 -6.12
CA ALA A 627 2.58 -16.62 -6.51
C ALA A 627 2.96 -17.82 -5.64
N LEU A 628 4.25 -17.96 -5.31
CA LEU A 628 4.71 -19.00 -4.38
C LEU A 628 4.09 -18.82 -2.99
N LEU A 629 4.16 -17.60 -2.44
CA LEU A 629 3.59 -17.26 -1.14
C LEU A 629 2.06 -17.52 -1.12
N CYS A 630 1.35 -17.16 -2.18
CA CYS A 630 -0.09 -17.36 -2.29
C CYS A 630 -0.47 -18.85 -2.28
N VAL A 631 0.23 -19.66 -3.08
CA VAL A 631 -0.10 -21.07 -3.28
C VAL A 631 0.38 -21.97 -2.13
N LEU A 632 1.51 -21.63 -1.50
CA LEU A 632 2.12 -22.44 -0.44
C LEU A 632 1.65 -22.03 0.96
N VAL A 633 1.29 -20.76 1.16
CA VAL A 633 0.94 -20.22 2.49
C VAL A 633 -0.48 -19.68 2.52
N GLU A 634 -0.82 -18.66 1.72
CA GLU A 634 -2.10 -17.93 1.82
C GLU A 634 -3.33 -18.83 1.61
N LEU A 635 -3.45 -19.47 0.45
CA LEU A 635 -4.62 -20.29 0.11
C LEU A 635 -4.73 -21.56 0.96
N PRO A 636 -3.64 -22.31 1.23
CA PRO A 636 -3.69 -23.47 2.12
C PRO A 636 -4.11 -23.15 3.54
N THR A 637 -3.49 -22.15 4.17
CA THR A 637 -3.79 -21.76 5.56
C THR A 637 -5.22 -21.25 5.68
N GLY A 638 -5.68 -20.43 4.73
CA GLY A 638 -7.06 -19.98 4.68
C GLY A 638 -8.06 -21.12 4.55
N ALA A 639 -7.76 -22.14 3.74
CA ALA A 639 -8.61 -23.32 3.61
C ALA A 639 -8.60 -24.20 4.87
N ALA A 640 -7.44 -24.39 5.50
CA ALA A 640 -7.30 -25.20 6.71
C ALA A 640 -7.98 -24.53 7.91
N LEU A 641 -7.71 -23.24 8.15
CA LEU A 641 -8.29 -22.49 9.25
C LEU A 641 -9.81 -22.40 9.14
N LYS A 642 -10.36 -22.25 7.92
CA LYS A 642 -11.80 -22.29 7.70
C LYS A 642 -12.43 -23.58 8.22
N GLU A 643 -11.83 -24.73 7.92
CA GLU A 643 -12.36 -26.03 8.38
C GLU A 643 -12.17 -26.26 9.89
N LEU A 644 -11.14 -25.66 10.50
CA LEU A 644 -10.88 -25.77 11.94
C LEU A 644 -11.78 -24.87 12.79
N ILE A 645 -12.14 -23.69 12.26
CA ILE A 645 -12.84 -22.63 13.01
C ILE A 645 -14.34 -22.61 12.72
N GLU A 646 -14.78 -22.91 11.49
CA GLU A 646 -16.21 -22.94 11.19
C GLU A 646 -16.88 -24.10 11.97
N PRO A 647 -17.84 -23.82 12.87
CA PRO A 647 -18.57 -24.87 13.57
C PRO A 647 -19.23 -25.76 12.53
N ARG A 648 -19.12 -27.09 12.67
CA ARG A 648 -19.86 -28.04 11.83
C ARG A 648 -21.33 -27.67 11.90
N ALA A 649 -21.85 -27.05 10.85
CA ALA A 649 -23.27 -26.72 10.78
C ALA A 649 -24.05 -28.03 10.95
N ARG A 650 -24.70 -28.18 12.10
CA ARG A 650 -25.69 -29.22 12.32
C ARG A 650 -26.75 -28.97 11.26
N LYS A 651 -26.90 -29.88 10.30
CA LYS A 651 -27.92 -29.79 9.26
C LYS A 651 -29.26 -29.50 9.95
N ALA A 652 -29.77 -28.28 9.81
CA ALA A 652 -31.17 -28.03 10.07
C ALA A 652 -31.95 -28.87 9.05
N SER A 653 -32.85 -29.72 9.52
CA SER A 653 -33.78 -30.42 8.66
C SER A 653 -34.53 -29.40 7.83
N ILE A 654 -34.43 -29.53 6.52
CA ILE A 654 -35.27 -28.79 5.57
C ILE A 654 -36.70 -29.13 5.92
N ASN A 655 -37.45 -28.18 6.47
CA ASN A 655 -38.89 -28.07 6.30
C ASN A 655 -39.30 -26.60 6.52
N GLU A 656 -40.13 -26.13 5.59
CA GLU A 656 -40.87 -24.87 5.52
C GLU A 656 -40.25 -23.72 4.71
N VAL A 657 -40.71 -23.69 3.46
CA VAL A 657 -40.75 -22.56 2.54
C VAL A 657 -41.80 -21.58 3.06
N HIS A 658 -41.40 -20.43 3.57
CA HIS A 658 -42.27 -19.26 3.63
C HIS A 658 -41.79 -18.21 2.63
N THR A 659 -42.44 -18.21 1.47
CA THR A 659 -42.53 -17.07 0.56
C THR A 659 -43.29 -15.94 1.25
N ALA A 660 -42.63 -14.82 1.51
CA ALA A 660 -43.28 -13.52 1.65
C ALA A 660 -42.31 -12.40 1.26
N SER A 661 -42.53 -11.84 0.07
CA SER A 661 -41.96 -10.57 -0.39
C SER A 661 -42.81 -9.42 0.16
N VAL A 662 -42.25 -8.60 1.05
CA VAL A 662 -42.83 -7.28 1.41
C VAL A 662 -41.75 -6.22 1.25
N PRO A 663 -41.97 -5.15 0.46
CA PRO A 663 -41.08 -4.00 0.38
C PRO A 663 -41.11 -3.20 1.69
N ILE A 664 -39.95 -2.74 2.13
CA ILE A 664 -39.83 -1.84 3.29
C ILE A 664 -40.36 -0.46 2.88
N GLY A 665 -41.55 -0.10 3.37
CA GLY A 665 -42.06 1.28 3.29
C GLY A 665 -43.58 1.39 3.16
N THR A 666 -44.30 1.26 4.27
CA THR A 666 -45.63 1.89 4.43
C THR A 666 -45.86 2.19 5.91
N GLN A 667 -46.37 3.39 6.16
CA GLN A 667 -46.53 3.98 7.49
C GLN A 667 -47.57 3.24 8.31
N VAL A 668 -47.27 3.08 9.61
CA VAL A 668 -48.19 2.53 10.62
C VAL A 668 -49.21 3.61 10.98
N GLY A 669 -50.45 3.42 10.55
CA GLY A 669 -51.62 4.15 11.06
C GLY A 669 -52.05 3.58 12.41
N SER A 670 -52.38 4.48 13.33
CA SER A 670 -52.81 4.30 14.73
C SER A 670 -54.02 3.36 14.93
N PRO A 671 -54.12 2.64 16.06
CA PRO A 671 -55.23 1.75 16.36
C PRO A 671 -56.39 2.48 17.07
N SER A 672 -57.62 2.19 16.66
CA SER A 672 -58.85 2.48 17.43
C SER A 672 -59.45 1.14 17.90
N PRO A 673 -59.98 1.02 19.13
CA PRO A 673 -60.40 -0.27 19.69
C PRO A 673 -61.85 -0.60 19.34
N THR A 674 -62.10 -1.84 18.90
CA THR A 674 -63.42 -2.46 18.79
C THR A 674 -63.83 -3.10 20.12
N LEU A 675 -65.08 -2.87 20.52
CA LEU A 675 -65.73 -3.54 21.65
C LEU A 675 -66.92 -4.36 21.14
N ALA A 676 -67.06 -5.57 21.69
CA ALA A 676 -68.26 -6.40 21.85
C ALA A 676 -68.89 -7.14 20.64
N SER A 677 -68.76 -8.47 20.67
CA SER A 677 -69.77 -9.48 20.27
C SER A 677 -70.89 -9.55 21.34
N PRO A 678 -72.12 -10.12 21.13
CA PRO A 678 -72.42 -11.46 20.55
C PRO A 678 -73.83 -11.53 19.83
N PRO A 679 -74.59 -12.66 19.79
CA PRO A 679 -74.49 -13.77 18.85
C PRO A 679 -75.80 -14.06 18.06
N ASP A 680 -75.75 -15.13 17.24
CA ASP A 680 -76.83 -16.02 16.79
C ASP A 680 -77.65 -15.78 15.50
N ALA A 681 -77.75 -16.92 14.78
CA ALA A 681 -78.91 -17.47 14.06
C ALA A 681 -79.09 -17.24 12.53
N THR A 682 -78.92 -18.38 11.83
CA THR A 682 -79.79 -18.98 10.78
C THR A 682 -79.87 -18.45 9.34
N VAL A 683 -79.51 -19.38 8.43
CA VAL A 683 -80.24 -19.81 7.20
C VAL A 683 -80.36 -18.81 6.05
N MET A 684 -79.75 -19.13 4.88
CA MET A 684 -80.48 -19.71 3.73
C MET A 684 -79.51 -20.04 2.56
N LYS A 685 -79.67 -21.24 1.99
CA LYS A 685 -79.08 -21.73 0.73
C LYS A 685 -79.96 -21.32 -0.45
N SER A 686 -79.36 -20.97 -1.59
CA SER A 686 -79.80 -21.30 -2.96
C SER A 686 -78.57 -21.13 -3.88
N SER A 687 -78.09 -22.18 -4.57
CA SER A 687 -78.43 -22.58 -5.96
C SER A 687 -77.87 -21.56 -6.98
N ASP A 688 -77.15 -21.87 -8.06
CA ASP A 688 -77.23 -22.97 -9.05
C ASP A 688 -75.90 -23.06 -9.87
N GLU A 689 -75.42 -24.28 -10.17
CA GLU A 689 -75.36 -24.95 -11.51
C GLU A 689 -74.19 -24.55 -12.43
N ASN A 690 -73.26 -25.48 -12.71
CA ASN A 690 -73.13 -26.40 -13.87
C ASN A 690 -71.87 -25.96 -14.66
N ARG A 691 -70.90 -26.79 -15.04
CA ARG A 691 -70.84 -28.22 -15.36
C ARG A 691 -69.39 -28.70 -15.23
#